data_AF-A0A7U3WAT8-F1
#
_entry.id   AF-A0A7U3WAT8-F1
#
_cell.length_a   1.000
_cell.length_b   1.000
_cell.length_c   1.000
_cell.angle_alpha   90.00
_cell.angle_beta   90.00
_cell.angle_gamma   90.00
#
_symmetry.space_group_name_H-M   'P 1'
#
loop_
_entity.id
_entity.type
_entity.pdbx_description
1 polymer ?
#
loop_
_entity_poly.entity_id
_entity_poly.type
_entity_poly.pdbx_seq_one_letter_code
_entity_poly.pdbx_strand_id
1 'polypeptide(L)'
;MAAAIDEDTKRTVAQGRATLGSMIGSAREDLQKAFMVFVIGFMGTFYALRLYVWDQLKADLNQNPDIQIVATTPFDVILLQAKIGMFVGVLMALPVVVYFGRDALRARGWWPAEDVPRWKLAVPTLLSVVLFVAGLAYAYYLFFPLMLGFLAGNAVNAGFEPAWSIVKWTQFIAFLGLSFGLAAQLPLAMSSLAYLRILSYQAMRDRWRYAVLGIVTFGAFFSPPDPLTQLMWAIPLIGLYGFSLALARFAELLRRSADEVSAGMVARRYWNKLVAVALVAFGAGYLFVTRYGVAAVNDLVTSISDSVGPFPTLVELTGLDAQVVAAVVGLGLALLALVAAGFYFSIKELDAARDPTEPTGSPTDIDLLALSAAAIPAAPPERFEEMDEAEATELAREALQEQGEPDKAQAILDRFDEVQEAQEARAEAAAAEGGDAAADSGDGATDDDEGGLLTSTTAGVVDSFTEEETTEDDIGGYYYDIAFILESLTSRAFRIVGLFGIVMAATFVFLYQGGINTLRKAFFGQMPESQQVQANIVTLHPAEALIFEIKFATLLGLVATFPLILYYVWPRLKERGLVGGDRRLLGLWAVTLIVGIVGGSVVGFLYVAPAIISWLAADAIQSSMVIYYRINNFGWLVVLTTVGFGLLVEVPVTMFLFHRGNLISFQTMFDRWRTVVMAIVVFAAFITPSSLLTMLVLALPVAFAYMVGLGLLWVYTLGGRRTPSREGEAAD
;
A
#
# COMPACT_ATOMS: atom_id res chain seq x y z
N MET A 1 22.98 66.76 -3.74
CA MET A 1 21.79 66.66 -4.61
C MET A 1 21.15 65.31 -4.37
N ALA A 2 20.18 65.25 -3.47
CA ALA A 2 19.39 64.05 -3.23
C ALA A 2 18.44 63.89 -4.41
N ALA A 3 18.82 63.05 -5.36
CA ALA A 3 18.03 62.79 -6.57
C ALA A 3 16.70 62.17 -6.16
N ALA A 4 15.64 62.87 -6.54
CA ALA A 4 14.27 62.45 -6.40
C ALA A 4 14.11 61.04 -6.96
N ILE A 5 13.65 60.11 -6.13
CA ILE A 5 13.02 58.89 -6.63
C ILE A 5 11.91 59.37 -7.57
N ASP A 6 12.02 58.97 -8.83
CA ASP A 6 11.10 59.33 -9.89
C ASP A 6 9.64 59.07 -9.45
N GLU A 7 8.75 60.00 -9.75
CA GLU A 7 7.38 59.98 -9.24
C GLU A 7 6.62 58.76 -9.77
N ASP A 8 6.99 58.28 -10.96
CA ASP A 8 6.48 57.05 -11.54
C ASP A 8 6.95 55.81 -10.77
N THR A 9 8.21 55.77 -10.31
CA THR A 9 8.70 54.67 -9.47
C THR A 9 7.97 54.61 -8.14
N LYS A 10 7.66 55.76 -7.51
CA LYS A 10 6.86 55.79 -6.28
C LYS A 10 5.42 55.33 -6.52
N ARG A 11 4.81 55.72 -7.64
CA ARG A 11 3.45 55.29 -8.01
C ARG A 11 3.37 53.80 -8.28
N THR A 12 4.34 53.22 -8.99
CA THR A 12 4.37 51.77 -9.26
C THR A 12 4.56 50.97 -7.97
N VAL A 13 5.44 51.43 -7.06
CA VAL A 13 5.63 50.77 -5.75
C VAL A 13 4.39 50.92 -4.86
N ALA A 14 3.73 52.08 -4.87
CA ALA A 14 2.49 52.30 -4.15
C ALA A 14 1.32 51.47 -4.69
N GLN A 15 1.19 51.35 -6.02
CA GLN A 15 0.24 50.46 -6.67
C GLN A 15 0.54 49.00 -6.36
N GLY A 16 1.78 48.55 -6.48
CA GLY A 16 2.18 47.18 -6.13
C GLY A 16 1.89 46.85 -4.65
N ARG A 17 2.16 47.78 -3.74
CA ARG A 17 1.79 47.65 -2.31
C ARG A 17 0.27 47.63 -2.10
N ALA A 18 -0.49 48.44 -2.81
CA ALA A 18 -1.95 48.46 -2.72
C ALA A 18 -2.57 47.17 -3.26
N THR A 19 -2.07 46.64 -4.38
CA THR A 19 -2.51 45.37 -4.98
C THR A 19 -2.14 44.18 -4.09
N LEU A 20 -0.91 44.12 -3.57
CA LEU A 20 -0.50 43.12 -2.59
C LEU A 20 -1.33 43.23 -1.31
N GLY A 21 -1.57 44.45 -0.84
CA GLY A 21 -2.40 44.73 0.34
C GLY A 21 -3.84 44.27 0.16
N SER A 22 -4.44 44.49 -1.02
CA SER A 22 -5.79 44.02 -1.33
C SER A 22 -5.85 42.51 -1.48
N MET A 23 -4.84 41.87 -2.09
CA MET A 23 -4.79 40.41 -2.23
C MET A 23 -4.59 39.71 -0.88
N ILE A 24 -3.71 40.23 -0.02
CA ILE A 24 -3.51 39.71 1.33
C ILE A 24 -4.74 39.99 2.20
N GLY A 25 -5.36 41.16 2.03
CA GLY A 25 -6.59 41.55 2.73
C GLY A 25 -7.76 40.61 2.40
N SER A 26 -8.01 40.35 1.12
CA SER A 26 -9.06 39.42 0.67
C SER A 26 -8.77 37.99 1.12
N ALA A 27 -7.52 37.53 0.97
CA ALA A 27 -7.12 36.20 1.44
C ALA A 27 -7.30 36.04 2.96
N ARG A 28 -7.01 37.07 3.75
CA ARG A 28 -7.22 37.06 5.20
C ARG A 28 -8.70 37.00 5.57
N GLU A 29 -9.55 37.79 4.91
CA GLU A 29 -10.98 37.82 5.19
C GLU A 29 -11.66 36.48 4.86
N ASP A 30 -11.28 35.89 3.73
CA ASP A 30 -11.81 34.59 3.30
C ASP A 30 -11.29 33.45 4.18
N LEU A 31 -10.03 33.51 4.59
CA LEU A 31 -9.47 32.58 5.57
C LEU A 31 -10.16 32.71 6.93
N GLN A 32 -10.56 33.92 7.35
CA GLN A 32 -11.29 34.14 8.59
C GLN A 32 -12.68 33.48 8.56
N LYS A 33 -13.40 33.53 7.43
CA LYS A 33 -14.69 32.83 7.24
C LYS A 33 -14.50 31.32 7.32
N ALA A 34 -13.49 30.78 6.63
CA ALA A 34 -13.13 29.37 6.72
C ALA A 34 -12.75 28.95 8.16
N PHE A 35 -11.97 29.78 8.86
CA PHE A 35 -11.60 29.56 10.25
C PHE A 35 -12.81 29.57 11.20
N MET A 36 -13.80 30.43 10.95
CA MET A 36 -15.03 30.45 11.75
C MET A 36 -15.83 29.14 11.58
N VAL A 37 -15.95 28.64 10.35
CA VAL A 37 -16.58 27.34 10.09
C VAL A 37 -15.79 26.19 10.71
N PHE A 38 -14.46 26.24 10.64
CA PHE A 38 -13.58 25.32 11.35
C PHE A 38 -13.86 25.33 12.86
N VAL A 39 -13.94 26.50 13.50
CA VAL A 39 -14.20 26.62 14.95
C VAL A 39 -15.61 26.12 15.29
N ILE A 40 -16.62 26.41 14.48
CA ILE A 40 -17.99 25.92 14.68
C ILE A 40 -18.02 24.39 14.57
N GLY A 41 -17.37 23.82 13.56
CA GLY A 41 -17.24 22.37 13.41
C GLY A 41 -16.48 21.74 14.58
N PHE A 42 -15.34 22.32 14.96
CA PHE A 42 -14.54 21.89 16.11
C PHE A 42 -15.35 21.88 17.41
N MET A 43 -15.95 23.01 17.78
CA MET A 43 -16.71 23.15 19.01
C MET A 43 -18.00 22.30 18.97
N GLY A 44 -18.69 22.30 17.83
CA GLY A 44 -19.92 21.52 17.63
C GLY A 44 -19.67 20.03 17.79
N THR A 45 -18.61 19.51 17.15
CA THR A 45 -18.16 18.13 17.34
C THR A 45 -17.76 17.90 18.78
N PHE A 46 -16.92 18.75 19.39
CA PHE A 46 -16.48 18.61 20.78
C PHE A 46 -17.66 18.45 21.77
N TYR A 47 -18.70 19.28 21.63
CA TYR A 47 -19.90 19.19 22.48
C TYR A 47 -20.79 17.99 22.14
N ALA A 48 -21.01 17.68 20.86
CA ALA A 48 -21.80 16.52 20.44
C ALA A 48 -21.21 15.21 20.96
N LEU A 49 -19.88 15.12 20.87
CA LEU A 49 -19.05 14.08 21.44
C LEU A 49 -19.28 13.92 22.94
N ARG A 50 -19.19 15.02 23.70
CA ARG A 50 -19.39 15.00 25.15
C ARG A 50 -20.82 14.67 25.61
N LEU A 51 -21.84 15.08 24.86
CA LEU A 51 -23.23 15.05 25.32
C LEU A 51 -24.05 13.86 24.81
N TYR A 52 -23.71 13.28 23.65
CA TYR A 52 -24.57 12.30 22.98
C TYR A 52 -23.79 11.15 22.33
N VAL A 53 -22.76 11.47 21.54
CA VAL A 53 -22.14 10.49 20.63
C VAL A 53 -21.41 9.36 21.39
N TRP A 54 -20.81 9.65 22.55
CA TRP A 54 -20.11 8.61 23.34
C TRP A 54 -21.05 7.54 23.87
N ASP A 55 -22.19 7.95 24.43
CA ASP A 55 -23.14 7.00 25.01
C ASP A 55 -23.76 6.13 23.92
N GLN A 56 -24.06 6.72 22.76
CA GLN A 56 -24.56 6.00 21.59
C GLN A 56 -23.52 5.03 21.02
N LEU A 57 -22.26 5.48 20.81
CA LEU A 57 -21.18 4.62 20.33
C LEU A 57 -20.98 3.40 21.25
N LYS A 58 -21.01 3.62 22.57
CA LYS A 58 -20.87 2.54 23.55
C LYS A 58 -22.05 1.57 23.48
N ALA A 59 -23.28 2.08 23.38
CA ALA A 59 -24.47 1.24 23.29
C ALA A 59 -24.45 0.36 22.03
N ASP A 60 -24.09 0.93 20.89
CA ASP A 60 -24.25 0.27 19.59
C ASP A 60 -23.07 -0.62 19.21
N LEU A 61 -21.83 -0.24 19.56
CA LEU A 61 -20.60 -0.93 19.14
C LEU A 61 -19.93 -1.76 20.24
N ASN A 62 -20.42 -1.69 21.48
CA ASN A 62 -19.96 -2.54 22.59
C ASN A 62 -20.98 -3.64 22.92
N GLN A 63 -21.40 -4.41 21.91
CA GLN A 63 -22.50 -5.38 22.04
C GLN A 63 -22.15 -6.61 22.88
N ASN A 64 -20.87 -6.87 23.15
CA ASN A 64 -20.44 -8.02 23.92
C ASN A 64 -20.22 -7.62 25.40
N PRO A 65 -20.95 -8.25 26.36
CA PRO A 65 -20.86 -7.91 27.79
C PRO A 65 -19.47 -8.14 28.39
N ASP A 66 -18.63 -8.94 27.75
CA ASP A 66 -17.26 -9.21 28.19
C ASP A 66 -16.27 -8.07 27.84
N ILE A 67 -16.68 -7.10 27.03
CA ILE A 67 -15.83 -5.98 26.61
C ILE A 67 -16.01 -4.80 27.58
N GLN A 68 -14.91 -4.44 28.24
CA GLN A 68 -14.87 -3.29 29.16
C GLN A 68 -14.17 -2.11 28.49
N ILE A 69 -14.82 -0.95 28.45
CA ILE A 69 -14.20 0.27 27.93
C ILE A 69 -13.58 1.05 29.08
N VAL A 70 -12.24 1.16 29.07
CA VAL A 70 -11.45 1.74 30.16
C VAL A 70 -10.76 3.04 29.73
N ALA A 71 -10.65 4.01 30.63
CA ALA A 71 -9.81 5.18 30.44
C ALA A 71 -8.47 4.96 31.17
N THR A 72 -7.36 4.98 30.43
CA THR A 72 -6.01 4.80 31.01
C THR A 72 -5.50 6.06 31.68
N THR A 73 -5.78 7.22 31.11
CA THR A 73 -5.49 8.52 31.73
C THR A 73 -6.70 9.44 31.56
N PRO A 74 -7.01 10.28 32.57
CA PRO A 74 -8.14 11.21 32.47
C PRO A 74 -7.97 12.27 31.37
N PHE A 75 -6.75 12.78 31.18
CA PHE A 75 -6.49 13.89 30.23
C PHE A 75 -6.58 13.46 28.77
N ASP A 76 -6.24 12.20 28.45
CA ASP A 76 -6.26 11.71 27.05
C ASP A 76 -7.66 11.73 26.43
N VAL A 77 -8.72 11.64 27.24
CA VAL A 77 -10.11 11.69 26.74
C VAL A 77 -10.46 13.07 26.20
N ILE A 78 -10.03 14.14 26.88
CA ILE A 78 -10.25 15.52 26.43
C ILE A 78 -9.41 15.80 25.18
N LEU A 79 -8.16 15.34 25.18
CA LEU A 79 -7.26 15.48 24.04
C LEU A 79 -7.81 14.74 22.80
N LEU A 80 -8.42 13.57 23.00
CA LEU A 80 -9.10 12.84 21.94
C LEU A 80 -10.24 13.65 21.33
N GLN A 81 -11.13 14.21 22.16
CA GLN A 81 -12.25 15.03 21.69
C GLN A 81 -11.76 16.20 20.85
N ALA A 82 -10.70 16.88 21.29
CA ALA A 82 -10.06 17.94 20.52
C ALA A 82 -9.47 17.44 19.20
N LYS A 83 -8.80 16.28 19.17
CA LYS A 83 -8.26 15.69 17.93
C LYS A 83 -9.35 15.39 16.91
N ILE A 84 -10.45 14.74 17.32
CA ILE A 84 -11.57 14.42 16.42
C ILE A 84 -12.25 15.72 15.96
N GLY A 85 -12.52 16.64 16.89
CA GLY A 85 -13.09 17.95 16.56
C GLY A 85 -12.23 18.74 15.58
N MET A 86 -10.90 18.65 15.67
CA MET A 86 -9.99 19.31 14.74
C MET A 86 -10.11 18.73 13.34
N PHE A 87 -10.12 17.40 13.20
CA PHE A 87 -10.30 16.75 11.90
C PHE A 87 -11.66 17.07 11.27
N VAL A 88 -12.75 16.97 12.04
CA VAL A 88 -14.10 17.29 11.54
C VAL A 88 -14.23 18.78 11.22
N GLY A 89 -13.64 19.65 12.03
CA GLY A 89 -13.58 21.09 11.78
C GLY A 89 -12.86 21.40 10.47
N VAL A 90 -11.71 20.76 10.19
CA VAL A 90 -11.00 20.92 8.92
C VAL A 90 -11.86 20.46 7.75
N LEU A 91 -12.52 19.31 7.90
CA LEU A 91 -13.41 18.78 6.87
C LEU A 91 -14.58 19.71 6.57
N MET A 92 -15.21 20.29 7.61
CA MET A 92 -16.29 21.27 7.45
C MET A 92 -15.80 22.59 6.84
N ALA A 93 -14.56 22.98 7.10
CA ALA A 93 -13.97 24.17 6.50
C ALA A 93 -13.57 23.97 5.03
N LEU A 94 -13.32 22.73 4.60
CA LEU A 94 -12.81 22.42 3.26
C LEU A 94 -13.71 22.95 2.12
N PRO A 95 -15.04 22.75 2.11
CA PRO A 95 -15.91 23.34 1.09
C PRO A 95 -15.84 24.87 1.04
N VAL A 96 -15.68 25.51 2.20
CA VAL A 96 -15.60 26.96 2.32
C VAL A 96 -14.27 27.48 1.79
N VAL A 97 -13.17 26.79 2.11
CA VAL A 97 -11.83 27.08 1.56
C VAL A 97 -11.83 26.93 0.04
N VAL A 98 -12.45 25.87 -0.50
CA VAL A 98 -12.55 25.67 -1.95
C VAL A 98 -13.41 26.76 -2.60
N TYR A 99 -14.54 27.12 -1.97
CA TYR A 99 -15.43 28.15 -2.50
C TYR A 99 -14.78 29.53 -2.58
N PHE A 100 -14.07 29.97 -1.53
CA PHE A 100 -13.38 31.25 -1.55
C PHE A 100 -12.05 31.20 -2.31
N GLY A 101 -11.37 30.05 -2.32
CA GLY A 101 -10.14 29.83 -3.07
C GLY A 101 -10.33 29.76 -4.59
N ARG A 102 -11.57 29.62 -5.07
CA ARG A 102 -11.90 29.49 -6.50
C ARG A 102 -11.33 30.63 -7.36
N ASP A 103 -11.32 31.86 -6.85
CA ASP A 103 -10.90 33.02 -7.64
C ASP A 103 -9.38 33.02 -7.85
N ALA A 104 -8.62 32.55 -6.85
CA ALA A 104 -7.19 32.30 -6.98
C ALA A 104 -6.88 31.10 -7.90
N LEU A 105 -7.71 30.05 -7.87
CA LEU A 105 -7.59 28.91 -8.79
C LEU A 105 -7.89 29.31 -10.23
N ARG A 106 -8.88 30.17 -10.46
CA ARG A 106 -9.22 30.73 -11.78
C ARG A 106 -8.07 31.57 -12.33
N ALA A 107 -7.43 32.38 -11.50
CA ALA A 107 -6.25 33.16 -11.91
C ALA A 107 -5.05 32.29 -12.35
N ARG A 108 -4.99 31.03 -11.91
CA ARG A 108 -3.94 30.05 -12.27
C ARG A 108 -4.36 29.08 -13.38
N GLY A 109 -5.56 29.24 -13.95
CA GLY A 109 -6.09 28.35 -14.99
C GLY A 109 -6.53 26.97 -14.47
N TRP A 110 -6.63 26.77 -13.15
CA TRP A 110 -7.00 25.49 -12.51
C TRP A 110 -8.50 25.39 -12.18
N TRP A 111 -9.28 26.40 -12.55
CA TRP A 111 -10.73 26.44 -12.36
C TRP A 111 -11.42 26.71 -13.69
N PRO A 112 -12.56 26.05 -14.01
CA PRO A 112 -13.30 26.29 -15.25
C PRO A 112 -13.63 27.78 -15.44
N ALA A 113 -13.36 28.31 -16.64
CA ALA A 113 -13.59 29.71 -16.97
C ALA A 113 -15.09 30.04 -17.08
N GLU A 114 -15.94 29.05 -17.34
CA GLU A 114 -17.38 29.21 -17.48
C GLU A 114 -18.11 29.17 -16.12
N ASP A 115 -19.03 30.10 -15.91
CA ASP A 115 -19.89 30.12 -14.72
C ASP A 115 -20.90 28.97 -14.75
N VAL A 116 -20.57 27.87 -14.07
CA VAL A 116 -21.49 26.73 -13.92
C VAL A 116 -22.71 27.17 -13.10
N PRO A 117 -23.95 27.06 -13.64
CA PRO A 117 -25.16 27.41 -12.91
C PRO A 117 -25.25 26.66 -11.59
N ARG A 118 -25.55 27.36 -10.49
CA ARG A 118 -25.60 26.80 -9.12
C ARG A 118 -26.47 25.54 -9.00
N TRP A 119 -27.55 25.45 -9.80
CA TRP A 119 -28.43 24.28 -9.84
C TRP A 119 -27.75 23.03 -10.43
N LYS A 120 -26.83 23.19 -11.39
CA LYS A 120 -26.03 22.09 -11.96
C LYS A 120 -24.97 21.57 -10.97
N LEU A 121 -24.58 22.39 -10.00
CA LEU A 121 -23.70 22.01 -8.89
C LEU A 121 -24.47 21.42 -7.69
N ALA A 122 -25.74 21.77 -7.52
CA ALA A 122 -26.55 21.28 -6.40
C ALA A 122 -26.74 19.76 -6.42
N VAL A 123 -26.99 19.17 -7.59
CA VAL A 123 -27.16 17.72 -7.76
C VAL A 123 -25.90 16.92 -7.39
N PRO A 124 -24.71 17.19 -7.95
CA PRO A 124 -23.49 16.46 -7.56
C PRO A 124 -23.08 16.73 -6.11
N THR A 125 -23.35 17.93 -5.57
CA THR A 125 -23.10 18.24 -4.16
C THR A 125 -24.00 17.41 -3.24
N LEU A 126 -25.31 17.35 -3.54
CA LEU A 126 -26.25 16.52 -2.78
C LEU A 126 -25.85 15.04 -2.86
N LEU A 127 -25.49 14.56 -4.04
CA LEU A 127 -25.02 13.20 -4.23
C LEU A 127 -23.74 12.92 -3.44
N SER A 128 -22.79 13.84 -3.41
CA SER A 128 -21.57 13.74 -2.60
C SER A 128 -21.89 13.60 -1.11
N VAL A 129 -22.81 14.41 -0.58
CA VAL A 129 -23.26 14.33 0.83
C VAL A 129 -23.92 12.97 1.10
N VAL A 130 -24.81 12.51 0.22
CA VAL A 130 -25.48 11.22 0.36
C VAL A 130 -24.46 10.07 0.34
N LEU A 131 -23.51 10.07 -0.58
CA LEU A 131 -22.45 9.06 -0.65
C LEU A 131 -21.56 9.09 0.59
N PHE A 132 -21.24 10.27 1.12
CA PHE A 132 -20.43 10.41 2.33
C PHE A 132 -21.14 9.81 3.54
N VAL A 133 -22.42 10.14 3.71
CA VAL A 133 -23.26 9.57 4.78
C VAL A 133 -23.45 8.08 4.59
N ALA A 134 -23.61 7.59 3.36
CA ALA A 134 -23.69 6.17 3.06
C ALA A 134 -22.38 5.43 3.41
N GLY A 135 -21.22 6.03 3.16
CA GLY A 135 -19.92 5.49 3.56
C GLY A 135 -19.76 5.42 5.08
N LEU A 136 -20.19 6.47 5.81
CA LEU A 136 -20.23 6.45 7.27
C LEU A 136 -21.20 5.40 7.82
N ALA A 137 -22.37 5.27 7.21
CA ALA A 137 -23.37 4.26 7.58
C ALA A 137 -22.85 2.84 7.34
N TYR A 138 -22.20 2.58 6.21
CA TYR A 138 -21.51 1.32 5.94
C TYR A 138 -20.48 1.01 7.02
N ALA A 139 -19.64 2.00 7.39
CA ALA A 139 -18.64 1.82 8.42
C ALA A 139 -19.28 1.46 9.78
N TYR A 140 -20.28 2.23 10.19
CA TYR A 140 -20.95 2.10 11.49
C TYR A 140 -21.77 0.82 11.65
N TYR A 141 -22.60 0.49 10.65
CA TYR A 141 -23.57 -0.60 10.78
C TYR A 141 -23.06 -1.95 10.28
N LEU A 142 -22.08 -2.00 9.38
CA LEU A 142 -21.55 -3.26 8.83
C LEU A 142 -20.12 -3.52 9.27
N PHE A 143 -19.22 -2.60 8.95
CA PHE A 143 -17.80 -2.85 9.08
C PHE A 143 -17.34 -2.96 10.54
N PHE A 144 -17.69 -1.99 11.40
CA PHE A 144 -17.27 -2.01 12.80
C PHE A 144 -17.84 -3.18 13.60
N PRO A 145 -19.15 -3.52 13.52
CA PRO A 145 -19.68 -4.69 14.24
C PRO A 145 -18.98 -5.99 13.83
N LEU A 146 -18.82 -6.22 12.52
CA LEU A 146 -18.15 -7.41 12.00
C LEU A 146 -16.70 -7.51 12.49
N MET A 147 -15.96 -6.41 12.35
CA MET A 147 -14.55 -6.38 12.69
C MET A 147 -14.30 -6.40 14.20
N LEU A 148 -15.03 -5.60 14.99
CA LEU A 148 -14.88 -5.57 16.45
C LEU A 148 -15.33 -6.90 17.06
N GLY A 149 -16.37 -7.54 16.54
CA GLY A 149 -16.78 -8.89 16.93
C GLY A 149 -15.70 -9.93 16.65
N PHE A 150 -15.14 -9.93 15.45
CA PHE A 150 -14.02 -10.80 15.08
C PHE A 150 -12.79 -10.59 15.99
N LEU A 151 -12.39 -9.34 16.21
CA LEU A 151 -11.21 -8.99 17.01
C LEU A 151 -11.40 -9.31 18.50
N ALA A 152 -12.59 -9.04 19.05
CA ALA A 152 -12.94 -9.42 20.42
C ALA A 152 -12.96 -10.95 20.58
N GLY A 153 -13.56 -11.67 19.62
CA GLY A 153 -13.59 -13.14 19.59
C GLY A 153 -12.18 -13.73 19.60
N ASN A 154 -11.26 -13.17 18.81
CA ASN A 154 -9.85 -13.57 18.83
C ASN A 154 -9.22 -13.38 20.23
N ALA A 155 -9.40 -12.20 20.84
CA ALA A 155 -8.86 -11.90 22.16
C ALA A 155 -9.39 -12.86 23.24
N VAL A 156 -10.70 -13.15 23.21
CA VAL A 156 -11.34 -14.10 24.15
C VAL A 156 -10.84 -15.52 23.93
N ASN A 157 -10.71 -15.97 22.68
CA ASN A 157 -10.14 -17.29 22.34
C ASN A 157 -8.69 -17.44 22.82
N ALA A 158 -7.91 -16.35 22.76
CA ALA A 158 -6.56 -16.28 23.31
C ALA A 158 -6.52 -16.26 24.86
N GLY A 159 -7.67 -16.11 25.53
CA GLY A 159 -7.78 -16.05 27.00
C GLY A 159 -7.46 -14.67 27.57
N PHE A 160 -7.63 -13.61 26.77
CA PHE A 160 -7.46 -12.22 27.19
C PHE A 160 -8.81 -11.56 27.48
N GLU A 161 -8.80 -10.58 28.37
CA GLU A 161 -9.94 -9.72 28.67
C GLU A 161 -9.92 -8.51 27.70
N PRO A 162 -10.96 -8.31 26.87
CA PRO A 162 -11.07 -7.14 26.01
C PRO A 162 -11.38 -5.86 26.81
N ALA A 163 -10.34 -5.21 27.36
CA ALA A 163 -10.49 -3.96 28.12
C ALA A 163 -10.12 -2.72 27.28
N TRP A 164 -10.83 -2.48 26.18
CA TRP A 164 -10.42 -1.48 25.20
C TRP A 164 -10.31 -0.07 25.79
N SER A 165 -9.21 0.61 25.48
CA SER A 165 -9.02 2.01 25.85
C SER A 165 -9.99 2.87 25.06
N ILE A 166 -10.78 3.71 25.75
CA ILE A 166 -11.71 4.63 25.10
C ILE A 166 -11.01 5.49 24.04
N VAL A 167 -9.77 5.90 24.32
CA VAL A 167 -8.99 6.74 23.41
C VAL A 167 -8.68 6.01 22.12
N LYS A 168 -8.09 4.82 22.23
CA LYS A 168 -7.68 4.01 21.08
C LYS A 168 -8.88 3.54 20.27
N TRP A 169 -9.90 3.05 20.95
CA TRP A 169 -11.12 2.54 20.34
C TRP A 169 -11.89 3.62 19.59
N THR A 170 -12.09 4.80 20.19
CA THR A 170 -12.79 5.90 19.51
C THR A 170 -11.94 6.51 18.39
N GLN A 171 -10.61 6.60 18.52
CA GLN A 171 -9.74 7.03 17.40
C GLN A 171 -9.87 6.11 16.20
N PHE A 172 -9.83 4.80 16.48
CA PHE A 172 -9.99 3.78 15.47
C PHE A 172 -11.35 3.90 14.76
N ILE A 173 -12.45 4.06 15.50
CA ILE A 173 -13.78 4.23 14.91
C ILE A 173 -13.89 5.54 14.13
N ALA A 174 -13.45 6.65 14.71
CA ALA A 174 -13.62 7.97 14.11
C ALA A 174 -12.79 8.15 12.83
N PHE A 175 -11.50 7.81 12.85
CA PHE A 175 -10.62 7.99 11.69
C PHE A 175 -10.91 6.98 10.58
N LEU A 176 -11.15 5.71 10.94
CA LEU A 176 -11.46 4.69 9.96
C LEU A 176 -12.87 4.90 9.38
N GLY A 177 -13.86 5.28 10.19
CA GLY A 177 -15.19 5.64 9.72
C GLY A 177 -15.14 6.83 8.75
N LEU A 178 -14.41 7.89 9.12
CA LEU A 178 -14.19 9.03 8.22
C LEU A 178 -13.53 8.62 6.90
N SER A 179 -12.55 7.71 6.95
CA SER A 179 -11.89 7.20 5.74
C SER A 179 -12.86 6.48 4.80
N PHE A 180 -13.84 5.73 5.31
CA PHE A 180 -14.90 5.11 4.50
C PHE A 180 -15.85 6.16 3.89
N GLY A 181 -16.20 7.21 4.65
CA GLY A 181 -16.97 8.34 4.12
C GLY A 181 -16.26 9.05 2.95
N LEU A 182 -14.95 9.27 3.08
CA LEU A 182 -14.12 9.83 2.01
C LEU A 182 -13.96 8.87 0.84
N ALA A 183 -13.71 7.59 1.10
CA ALA A 183 -13.60 6.57 0.06
C ALA A 183 -14.90 6.42 -0.74
N ALA A 184 -16.07 6.56 -0.09
CA ALA A 184 -17.37 6.57 -0.75
C ALA A 184 -17.53 7.69 -1.78
N GLN A 185 -16.63 8.68 -1.83
CA GLN A 185 -16.58 9.69 -2.89
C GLN A 185 -15.90 9.19 -4.18
N LEU A 186 -15.14 8.08 -4.15
CA LEU A 186 -14.43 7.54 -5.32
C LEU A 186 -15.35 7.32 -6.53
N PRO A 187 -16.57 6.74 -6.40
CA PRO A 187 -17.44 6.53 -7.54
C PRO A 187 -17.84 7.84 -8.22
N LEU A 188 -18.19 8.86 -7.42
CA LEU A 188 -18.58 10.17 -7.92
C LEU A 188 -17.38 10.90 -8.53
N ALA A 189 -16.23 10.87 -7.87
CA ALA A 189 -15.02 11.55 -8.34
C ALA A 189 -14.52 10.96 -9.66
N MET A 190 -14.37 9.63 -9.74
CA MET A 190 -13.87 8.96 -10.95
C MET A 190 -14.84 9.08 -12.12
N SER A 191 -16.15 8.91 -11.88
CA SER A 191 -17.15 9.08 -12.93
C SER A 191 -17.25 10.52 -13.43
N SER A 192 -17.10 11.51 -12.54
CA SER A 192 -17.06 12.92 -12.93
C SER A 192 -15.82 13.24 -13.77
N LEU A 193 -14.64 12.75 -13.39
CA LEU A 193 -13.40 12.95 -14.14
C LEU A 193 -13.46 12.30 -15.53
N ALA A 194 -14.05 11.11 -15.62
CA ALA A 194 -14.29 10.42 -16.89
C ALA A 194 -15.32 11.15 -17.77
N TYR A 195 -16.43 11.61 -17.18
CA TYR A 195 -17.45 12.37 -17.87
C TYR A 195 -16.92 13.71 -18.44
N LEU A 196 -16.02 14.36 -17.69
CA LEU A 196 -15.38 15.63 -18.09
C LEU A 196 -14.18 15.43 -19.06
N ARG A 197 -13.86 14.18 -19.45
CA ARG A 197 -12.68 13.83 -20.25
C ARG A 197 -11.34 14.32 -19.68
N ILE A 198 -11.28 14.58 -18.37
CA ILE A 198 -10.01 14.94 -17.69
C ILE A 198 -9.14 13.69 -17.56
N LEU A 199 -9.74 12.54 -17.28
CA LEU A 199 -9.08 11.24 -17.22
C LEU A 199 -9.98 10.17 -17.84
N SER A 200 -9.48 9.43 -18.82
CA SER A 200 -10.25 8.35 -19.47
C SER A 200 -10.35 7.09 -18.61
N TYR A 201 -11.36 6.26 -18.85
CA TYR A 201 -11.48 4.95 -18.21
C TYR A 201 -10.24 4.09 -18.44
N GLN A 202 -9.68 4.10 -19.66
CA GLN A 202 -8.49 3.31 -20.01
C GLN A 202 -7.29 3.76 -19.16
N ALA A 203 -7.08 5.08 -19.03
CA ALA A 203 -5.98 5.60 -18.21
C ALA A 203 -6.11 5.18 -16.72
N MET A 204 -7.33 5.21 -16.16
CA MET A 204 -7.58 4.75 -14.79
C MET A 204 -7.40 3.23 -14.66
N ARG A 205 -7.89 2.46 -15.64
CA ARG A 205 -7.78 1.00 -15.65
C ARG A 205 -6.33 0.57 -15.74
N ASP A 206 -5.56 1.12 -16.67
CA ASP A 206 -4.18 0.69 -16.91
C ASP A 206 -3.27 1.04 -15.71
N ARG A 207 -3.64 2.05 -14.92
CA ARG A 207 -2.95 2.47 -13.68
C ARG A 207 -3.55 1.89 -12.40
N TRP A 208 -4.37 0.84 -12.47
CA TRP A 208 -5.03 0.24 -11.29
C TRP A 208 -4.05 -0.16 -10.18
N ARG A 209 -2.84 -0.60 -10.53
CA ARG A 209 -1.80 -0.99 -9.56
C ARG A 209 -1.36 0.19 -8.68
N TYR A 210 -1.26 1.39 -9.26
CA TYR A 210 -0.94 2.61 -8.52
C TYR A 210 -2.10 3.06 -7.64
N ALA A 211 -3.35 2.85 -8.07
CA ALA A 211 -4.51 3.11 -7.23
C ALA A 211 -4.56 2.16 -6.03
N VAL A 212 -4.30 0.87 -6.23
CA VAL A 212 -4.20 -0.11 -5.13
C VAL A 212 -3.09 0.28 -4.15
N LEU A 213 -1.90 0.63 -4.67
CA LEU A 213 -0.80 1.12 -3.84
C LEU A 213 -1.23 2.38 -3.06
N GLY A 214 -1.86 3.35 -3.73
CA GLY A 214 -2.35 4.58 -3.12
C GLY A 214 -3.39 4.31 -2.02
N ILE A 215 -4.32 3.38 -2.23
CA ILE A 215 -5.28 2.94 -1.22
C ILE A 215 -4.52 2.37 -0.03
N VAL A 216 -3.67 1.36 -0.24
CA VAL A 216 -2.90 0.71 0.83
C VAL A 216 -2.05 1.73 1.61
N THR A 217 -1.36 2.63 0.92
CA THR A 217 -0.56 3.71 1.53
C THR A 217 -1.44 4.68 2.32
N PHE A 218 -2.59 5.09 1.78
CA PHE A 218 -3.55 5.91 2.50
C PHE A 218 -4.04 5.19 3.76
N GLY A 219 -4.30 3.89 3.68
CA GLY A 219 -4.67 3.06 4.83
C GLY A 219 -3.64 3.06 5.94
N ALA A 220 -2.36 3.09 5.60
CA ALA A 220 -1.29 3.18 6.60
C ALA A 220 -1.27 4.50 7.38
N PHE A 221 -1.89 5.57 6.86
CA PHE A 221 -2.02 6.85 7.58
C PHE A 221 -3.21 6.87 8.55
N PHE A 222 -4.30 6.15 8.23
CA PHE A 222 -5.55 6.17 9.01
C PHE A 222 -5.74 4.95 9.91
N SER A 223 -5.16 3.81 9.53
CA SER A 223 -5.08 2.59 10.32
C SER A 223 -3.76 2.56 11.09
N PRO A 224 -3.69 1.88 12.24
CA PRO A 224 -2.39 1.52 12.82
C PRO A 224 -1.51 0.81 11.76
N PRO A 225 -0.17 0.90 11.87
CA PRO A 225 0.76 0.28 10.92
C PRO A 225 0.80 -1.23 11.14
N ASP A 226 -0.32 -1.91 10.84
CA ASP A 226 -0.46 -3.35 10.92
C ASP A 226 -1.04 -3.91 9.61
N PRO A 227 -0.38 -4.92 9.00
CA PRO A 227 -0.75 -5.39 7.67
C PRO A 227 -2.18 -5.93 7.56
N LEU A 228 -2.73 -6.49 8.64
CA LEU A 228 -4.01 -7.17 8.59
C LEU A 228 -5.18 -6.18 8.71
N THR A 229 -5.18 -5.23 9.66
CA THR A 229 -6.23 -4.20 9.69
C THR A 229 -6.15 -3.32 8.45
N GLN A 230 -4.93 -3.06 7.95
CA GLN A 230 -4.71 -2.36 6.69
C GLN A 230 -5.31 -3.14 5.52
N LEU A 231 -5.19 -4.48 5.48
CA LEU A 231 -5.80 -5.31 4.45
C LEU A 231 -7.33 -5.40 4.61
N MET A 232 -7.85 -5.57 5.82
CA MET A 232 -9.29 -5.58 6.12
C MET A 232 -9.97 -4.29 5.70
N TRP A 233 -9.26 -3.16 5.81
CA TRP A 233 -9.73 -1.86 5.33
C TRP A 233 -9.51 -1.68 3.82
N ALA A 234 -8.36 -2.11 3.28
CA ALA A 234 -8.04 -1.92 1.87
C ALA A 234 -8.94 -2.75 0.95
N ILE A 235 -9.33 -3.96 1.34
CA ILE A 235 -10.17 -4.86 0.52
C ILE A 235 -11.49 -4.18 0.11
N PRO A 236 -12.32 -3.65 1.04
CA PRO A 236 -13.52 -2.89 0.69
C PRO A 236 -13.24 -1.71 -0.25
N LEU A 237 -12.14 -0.98 -0.04
CA LEU A 237 -11.78 0.18 -0.84
C LEU A 237 -11.31 -0.19 -2.26
N ILE A 238 -10.58 -1.31 -2.41
CA ILE A 238 -10.20 -1.86 -3.70
C ILE A 238 -11.45 -2.33 -4.46
N GLY A 239 -12.39 -2.97 -3.76
CA GLY A 239 -13.70 -3.32 -4.32
C GLY A 239 -14.46 -2.07 -4.79
N LEU A 240 -14.47 -1.03 -3.97
CA LEU A 240 -15.09 0.25 -4.30
C LEU A 240 -14.40 0.96 -5.47
N TYR A 241 -13.08 0.88 -5.58
CA TYR A 241 -12.32 1.36 -6.73
C TYR A 241 -12.72 0.62 -8.01
N GLY A 242 -12.82 -0.72 -7.95
CA GLY A 242 -13.30 -1.52 -9.08
C GLY A 242 -14.72 -1.12 -9.52
N PHE A 243 -15.62 -0.90 -8.56
CA PHE A 243 -16.96 -0.38 -8.82
C PHE A 243 -16.93 1.03 -9.45
N SER A 244 -16.07 1.91 -8.92
CA SER A 244 -15.89 3.28 -9.42
C SER A 244 -15.36 3.29 -10.86
N LEU A 245 -14.46 2.35 -11.19
CA LEU A 245 -13.92 2.17 -12.53
C LEU A 245 -15.02 1.70 -13.51
N ALA A 246 -15.92 0.81 -13.09
CA ALA A 246 -17.08 0.42 -13.89
C ALA A 246 -18.03 1.61 -14.14
N LEU A 247 -18.27 2.44 -13.11
CA LEU A 247 -19.08 3.65 -13.24
C LEU A 247 -18.43 4.70 -14.14
N ALA A 248 -17.11 4.84 -14.08
CA ALA A 248 -16.35 5.72 -14.97
C ALA A 248 -16.49 5.31 -16.44
N ARG A 249 -16.39 4.00 -16.75
CA ARG A 249 -16.67 3.48 -18.10
C ARG A 249 -18.08 3.83 -18.56
N PHE A 250 -19.06 3.62 -17.69
CA PHE A 250 -20.46 3.93 -17.97
C PHE A 250 -20.65 5.43 -18.24
N ALA A 251 -20.04 6.31 -17.43
CA ALA A 251 -20.11 7.75 -17.60
C ALA A 251 -19.47 8.24 -18.91
N GLU A 252 -18.34 7.67 -19.31
CA GLU A 252 -17.65 8.00 -20.57
C GLU A 252 -18.50 7.60 -21.78
N LEU A 253 -19.03 6.37 -21.79
CA LEU A 253 -19.92 5.88 -22.84
C LEU A 253 -21.22 6.71 -22.90
N LEU A 254 -21.78 7.08 -21.75
CA LEU A 254 -22.97 7.93 -21.65
C LEU A 254 -22.75 9.25 -22.37
N ARG A 255 -21.60 9.90 -22.13
CA ARG A 255 -21.30 11.18 -22.76
C ARG A 255 -21.14 11.03 -24.27
N ARG A 256 -20.43 10.01 -24.75
CA ARG A 256 -20.32 9.71 -26.20
C ARG A 256 -21.69 9.53 -26.85
N SER A 257 -22.56 8.73 -26.21
CA SER A 257 -23.92 8.53 -26.72
C SER A 257 -24.77 9.80 -26.73
N ALA A 258 -24.56 10.71 -25.77
CA ALA A 258 -25.29 11.98 -25.70
C ALA A 258 -24.79 13.02 -26.71
N ASP A 259 -23.51 12.95 -27.10
CA ASP A 259 -22.91 13.81 -28.12
C ASP A 259 -23.39 13.40 -29.53
N GLU A 260 -23.62 12.10 -29.77
CA GLU A 260 -23.99 11.54 -31.09
C GLU A 260 -25.51 11.27 -31.27
N VAL A 261 -26.25 10.96 -30.19
CA VAL A 261 -27.68 10.60 -30.25
C VAL A 261 -28.51 11.49 -29.34
N SER A 262 -29.54 12.15 -29.91
CA SER A 262 -30.45 13.00 -29.14
C SER A 262 -31.30 12.19 -28.15
N ALA A 263 -31.15 12.46 -26.85
CA ALA A 263 -31.86 11.76 -25.78
C ALA A 263 -33.41 11.81 -25.94
N GLY A 264 -33.93 12.89 -26.51
CA GLY A 264 -35.36 13.05 -26.77
C GLY A 264 -35.91 12.08 -27.83
N MET A 265 -35.11 11.69 -28.82
CA MET A 265 -35.50 10.71 -29.85
C MET A 265 -35.58 9.30 -29.24
N VAL A 266 -34.57 8.89 -28.48
CA VAL A 266 -34.51 7.59 -27.80
C VAL A 266 -35.66 7.44 -26.82
N ALA A 267 -35.93 8.48 -26.02
CA ALA A 267 -37.03 8.48 -25.05
C ALA A 267 -38.41 8.33 -25.71
N ARG A 268 -38.65 8.97 -26.87
CA ARG A 268 -39.90 8.81 -27.63
C ARG A 268 -40.01 7.45 -28.29
N ARG A 269 -38.93 6.94 -28.88
CA ARG A 269 -38.91 5.65 -29.61
C ARG A 269 -39.07 4.45 -28.67
N TYR A 270 -38.50 4.50 -27.47
CA TYR A 270 -38.51 3.40 -26.49
C TYR A 270 -39.34 3.70 -25.24
N TRP A 271 -40.25 4.68 -25.26
CA TRP A 271 -41.05 5.10 -24.11
C TRP A 271 -41.71 3.92 -23.37
N ASN A 272 -42.35 3.01 -24.10
CA ASN A 272 -43.02 1.83 -23.54
C ASN A 272 -42.05 0.88 -22.81
N LYS A 273 -40.84 0.67 -23.36
CA LYS A 273 -39.81 -0.19 -22.74
C LYS A 273 -39.18 0.49 -21.53
N LEU A 274 -38.93 1.81 -21.60
CA LEU A 274 -38.40 2.59 -20.48
C LEU A 274 -39.37 2.59 -19.30
N VAL A 275 -40.66 2.81 -19.56
CA VAL A 275 -41.70 2.75 -18.52
C VAL A 275 -41.84 1.34 -17.96
N ALA A 276 -41.79 0.30 -18.80
CA ALA A 276 -41.85 -1.08 -18.32
C ALA A 276 -40.67 -1.42 -17.40
N VAL A 277 -39.45 -1.05 -17.78
CA VAL A 277 -38.25 -1.27 -16.95
C VAL A 277 -38.33 -0.49 -15.64
N ALA A 278 -38.77 0.78 -15.68
CA ALA A 278 -38.94 1.60 -14.49
C ALA A 278 -40.01 1.03 -13.53
N LEU A 279 -41.14 0.52 -14.05
CA LEU A 279 -42.19 -0.11 -13.25
C LEU A 279 -41.73 -1.43 -12.63
N VAL A 280 -40.97 -2.25 -13.37
CA VAL A 280 -40.39 -3.49 -12.84
C VAL A 280 -39.39 -3.18 -11.74
N ALA A 281 -38.50 -2.19 -11.94
CA ALA A 281 -37.54 -1.76 -10.94
C ALA A 281 -38.22 -1.15 -9.70
N PHE A 282 -39.28 -0.35 -9.89
CA PHE A 282 -40.09 0.18 -8.80
C PHE A 282 -40.73 -0.95 -8.00
N GLY A 283 -41.41 -1.89 -8.66
CA GLY A 283 -42.06 -3.02 -8.03
C GLY A 283 -41.08 -3.94 -7.31
N ALA A 284 -39.91 -4.20 -7.91
CA ALA A 284 -38.84 -4.97 -7.28
C ALA A 284 -38.30 -4.28 -6.03
N GLY A 285 -38.00 -2.98 -6.09
CA GLY A 285 -37.57 -2.20 -4.94
C GLY A 285 -38.61 -2.14 -3.82
N TYR A 286 -39.87 -1.95 -4.19
CA TYR A 286 -40.98 -1.93 -3.25
C TYR A 286 -41.17 -3.30 -2.56
N LEU A 287 -41.12 -4.41 -3.31
CA LEU A 287 -41.21 -5.77 -2.75
C LEU A 287 -39.98 -6.15 -1.92
N PHE A 288 -38.79 -5.66 -2.29
CA PHE A 288 -37.56 -5.88 -1.53
C PHE A 288 -37.66 -5.30 -0.12
N VAL A 289 -38.19 -4.07 0.01
CA VAL A 289 -38.36 -3.41 1.31
C VAL A 289 -39.53 -4.00 2.11
N THR A 290 -40.64 -4.38 1.46
CA THR A 290 -41.89 -4.75 2.17
C THR A 290 -42.07 -6.22 2.49
N ARG A 291 -41.50 -7.15 1.70
CA ARG A 291 -41.76 -8.59 1.87
C ARG A 291 -40.58 -9.41 2.42
N TYR A 292 -39.45 -9.45 1.71
CA TYR A 292 -38.40 -10.44 2.02
C TYR A 292 -36.95 -9.96 1.81
N GLY A 293 -36.72 -8.83 1.15
CA GLY A 293 -35.37 -8.43 0.76
C GLY A 293 -34.48 -8.08 1.94
N VAL A 294 -34.96 -7.23 2.84
CA VAL A 294 -34.20 -6.81 4.02
C VAL A 294 -33.99 -7.97 5.00
N ALA A 295 -35.02 -8.82 5.18
CA ALA A 295 -34.91 -10.02 6.01
C ALA A 295 -33.87 -11.00 5.43
N ALA A 296 -33.89 -11.26 4.12
CA ALA A 296 -32.92 -12.13 3.47
C ALA A 296 -31.48 -11.60 3.53
N VAL A 297 -31.28 -10.27 3.44
CA VAL A 297 -29.95 -9.66 3.65
C VAL A 297 -29.50 -9.81 5.09
N ASN A 298 -30.39 -9.58 6.06
CA ASN A 298 -30.09 -9.78 7.47
C ASN A 298 -29.77 -11.25 7.78
N ASP A 299 -30.50 -12.20 7.21
CA ASP A 299 -30.23 -13.63 7.35
C ASP A 299 -28.88 -14.03 6.72
N LEU A 300 -28.56 -13.47 5.54
CA LEU A 300 -27.26 -13.70 4.90
C LEU A 300 -26.11 -13.15 5.76
N VAL A 301 -26.28 -11.95 6.31
CA VAL A 301 -25.23 -11.28 7.09
C VAL A 301 -25.03 -11.96 8.44
N THR A 302 -26.12 -12.34 9.12
CA THR A 302 -26.03 -13.11 10.37
C THR A 302 -25.47 -14.51 10.13
N SER A 303 -25.70 -15.13 8.96
CA SER A 303 -25.05 -16.41 8.61
C SER A 303 -23.53 -16.33 8.47
N ILE A 304 -22.99 -15.15 8.15
CA ILE A 304 -21.54 -14.92 8.06
C ILE A 304 -20.95 -14.69 9.46
N SER A 305 -21.68 -13.99 10.34
CA SER A 305 -21.26 -13.79 11.72
C SER A 305 -22.41 -13.45 12.66
N ASP A 306 -22.54 -14.20 13.75
CA ASP A 306 -23.48 -13.94 14.84
C ASP A 306 -23.22 -12.61 15.58
N SER A 307 -22.05 -12.01 15.36
CA SER A 307 -21.65 -10.74 15.99
C SER A 307 -22.12 -9.48 15.24
N VAL A 308 -22.67 -9.64 14.04
CA VAL A 308 -23.33 -8.57 13.31
C VAL A 308 -24.83 -8.67 13.58
N GLY A 309 -25.35 -7.82 14.45
CA GLY A 309 -26.80 -7.69 14.65
C GLY A 309 -27.52 -7.38 13.32
N PRO A 310 -28.85 -7.58 13.25
CA PRO A 310 -29.61 -7.27 12.04
C PRO A 310 -29.42 -5.81 11.64
N PHE A 311 -29.27 -5.53 10.34
CA PHE A 311 -29.23 -4.15 9.88
C PHE A 311 -30.53 -3.44 10.26
N PRO A 312 -30.43 -2.21 10.80
CA PRO A 312 -31.61 -1.42 11.06
C PRO A 312 -32.33 -1.17 9.74
N THR A 313 -33.63 -1.40 9.74
CA THR A 313 -34.45 -1.14 8.57
C THR A 313 -34.43 0.35 8.26
N LEU A 314 -34.54 0.73 6.99
CA LEU A 314 -34.69 2.15 6.60
C LEU A 314 -35.90 2.80 7.29
N VAL A 315 -36.90 1.99 7.70
CA VAL A 315 -38.05 2.37 8.51
C VAL A 315 -37.62 2.79 9.92
N GLU A 316 -36.77 2.00 10.59
CA GLU A 316 -36.22 2.33 11.91
C GLU A 316 -35.29 3.55 11.87
N LEU A 317 -34.49 3.69 10.83
CA LEU A 317 -33.55 4.82 10.68
C LEU A 317 -34.25 6.15 10.39
N THR A 318 -35.31 6.13 9.57
CA THR A 318 -36.01 7.36 9.16
C THR A 318 -37.22 7.69 10.02
N GLY A 319 -37.74 6.71 10.77
CA GLY A 319 -39.01 6.82 11.49
C GLY A 319 -40.23 6.99 10.56
N LEU A 320 -40.06 6.83 9.24
CA LEU A 320 -41.10 6.95 8.25
C LEU A 320 -41.84 5.63 8.07
N ASP A 321 -43.10 5.70 7.66
CA ASP A 321 -43.91 4.51 7.40
C ASP A 321 -43.27 3.60 6.34
N ALA A 322 -43.39 2.29 6.54
CA ALA A 322 -42.75 1.28 5.70
C ALA A 322 -43.16 1.39 4.22
N GLN A 323 -44.40 1.82 3.93
CA GLN A 323 -44.87 2.00 2.56
C GLN A 323 -44.21 3.23 1.91
N VAL A 324 -43.97 4.29 2.69
CA VAL A 324 -43.31 5.52 2.22
C VAL A 324 -41.85 5.23 1.91
N VAL A 325 -41.15 4.52 2.79
CA VAL A 325 -39.75 4.11 2.56
C VAL A 325 -39.64 3.20 1.34
N ALA A 326 -40.51 2.20 1.23
CA ALA A 326 -40.55 1.30 0.08
C ALA A 326 -40.84 2.04 -1.23
N ALA A 327 -41.75 3.02 -1.21
CA ALA A 327 -42.04 3.87 -2.36
C ALA A 327 -40.83 4.72 -2.76
N VAL A 328 -40.12 5.34 -1.80
CA VAL A 328 -38.93 6.16 -2.08
C VAL A 328 -37.79 5.31 -2.66
N VAL A 329 -37.51 4.15 -2.07
CA VAL A 329 -36.47 3.21 -2.57
C VAL A 329 -36.85 2.69 -3.96
N GLY A 330 -38.11 2.29 -4.15
CA GLY A 330 -38.63 1.86 -5.45
C GLY A 330 -38.50 2.96 -6.50
N LEU A 331 -38.80 4.22 -6.16
CA LEU A 331 -38.73 5.36 -7.08
C LEU A 331 -37.26 5.68 -7.44
N GLY A 332 -36.34 5.59 -6.48
CA GLY A 332 -34.91 5.71 -6.72
C GLY A 332 -34.36 4.63 -7.66
N LEU A 333 -34.72 3.36 -7.42
CA LEU A 333 -34.34 2.25 -8.29
C LEU A 333 -34.97 2.36 -9.69
N ALA A 334 -36.23 2.81 -9.77
CA ALA A 334 -36.89 3.06 -11.04
C ALA A 334 -36.15 4.14 -11.85
N LEU A 335 -35.71 5.22 -11.20
CA LEU A 335 -34.99 6.31 -11.84
C LEU A 335 -33.60 5.85 -12.32
N LEU A 336 -32.88 5.08 -11.51
CA LEU A 336 -31.61 4.44 -11.91
C LEU A 336 -31.81 3.49 -13.10
N ALA A 337 -32.84 2.64 -13.06
CA ALA A 337 -33.15 1.71 -14.13
C ALA A 337 -33.57 2.44 -15.42
N LEU A 338 -34.27 3.57 -15.32
CA LEU A 338 -34.64 4.40 -16.45
C LEU A 338 -33.40 5.07 -17.08
N VAL A 339 -32.45 5.54 -16.28
CA VAL A 339 -31.16 6.05 -16.76
C VAL A 339 -30.35 4.94 -17.45
N ALA A 340 -30.24 3.77 -16.82
CA ALA A 340 -29.50 2.63 -17.38
C ALA A 340 -30.15 2.08 -18.66
N ALA A 341 -31.48 1.98 -18.71
CA ALA A 341 -32.20 1.56 -19.90
C ALA A 341 -32.14 2.61 -21.01
N GLY A 342 -32.28 3.89 -20.66
CA GLY A 342 -32.12 5.01 -21.59
C GLY A 342 -30.74 5.00 -22.23
N PHE A 343 -29.71 4.76 -21.42
CA PHE A 343 -28.34 4.57 -21.91
C PHE A 343 -28.19 3.35 -22.81
N TYR A 344 -28.69 2.18 -22.40
CA TYR A 344 -28.62 0.95 -23.19
C TYR A 344 -29.28 1.14 -24.57
N PHE A 345 -30.46 1.77 -24.61
CA PHE A 345 -31.13 2.06 -25.87
C PHE A 345 -30.42 3.16 -26.67
N SER A 346 -29.73 4.10 -26.02
CA SER A 346 -28.90 5.09 -26.71
C SER A 346 -27.69 4.45 -27.38
N ILE A 347 -26.99 3.53 -26.70
CA ILE A 347 -25.93 2.72 -27.34
C ILE A 347 -26.50 1.89 -28.48
N LYS A 348 -27.65 1.23 -28.28
CA LYS A 348 -28.24 0.40 -29.32
C LYS A 348 -28.59 1.21 -30.57
N GLU A 349 -29.05 2.46 -30.41
CA GLU A 349 -29.29 3.37 -31.52
C GLU A 349 -27.98 3.89 -32.12
N LEU A 350 -26.93 4.11 -31.31
CA LEU A 350 -25.59 4.44 -31.79
C LEU A 350 -25.02 3.33 -32.70
N ASP A 351 -25.11 2.08 -32.23
CA ASP A 351 -24.66 0.90 -32.97
C ASP A 351 -25.54 0.61 -34.19
N ALA A 352 -26.82 0.99 -34.16
CA ALA A 352 -27.72 0.87 -35.32
C ALA A 352 -27.59 2.03 -36.31
N ALA A 353 -27.12 3.19 -35.86
CA ALA A 353 -26.79 4.35 -36.69
C ALA A 353 -25.41 4.21 -37.35
N ARG A 354 -24.53 3.38 -36.79
CA ARG A 354 -23.35 2.86 -37.48
C ARG A 354 -23.81 1.94 -38.60
N ASP A 355 -23.63 2.39 -39.83
CA ASP A 355 -23.88 1.58 -41.02
C ASP A 355 -22.86 0.42 -41.06
N PRO A 356 -23.28 -0.86 -41.03
CA PRO A 356 -22.36 -1.98 -41.20
C PRO A 356 -21.72 -2.05 -42.60
N THR A 357 -22.13 -1.17 -43.52
CA THR A 357 -21.57 -1.02 -44.87
C THR A 357 -20.86 0.30 -45.12
N GLU A 358 -20.74 1.19 -44.11
CA GLU A 358 -19.71 2.21 -44.19
C GLU A 358 -18.37 1.48 -44.24
N PRO A 359 -17.50 1.76 -45.22
CA PRO A 359 -16.17 1.21 -45.19
C PRO A 359 -15.59 1.64 -43.84
N THR A 360 -15.14 0.68 -43.02
CA THR A 360 -13.96 0.98 -42.20
C THR A 360 -13.00 1.62 -43.19
N GLY A 361 -12.64 2.89 -42.98
CA GLY A 361 -11.93 3.70 -43.98
C GLY A 361 -10.88 2.85 -44.68
N SER A 362 -10.71 3.04 -46.00
CA SER A 362 -9.71 2.27 -46.76
C SER A 362 -8.42 2.23 -45.94
N PRO A 363 -7.67 1.13 -45.89
CA PRO A 363 -6.37 1.09 -45.18
C PRO A 363 -5.46 2.28 -45.53
N THR A 364 -5.70 2.91 -46.67
CA THR A 364 -5.05 4.10 -47.23
C THR A 364 -5.57 5.46 -46.70
N ASP A 365 -6.72 5.51 -46.03
CA ASP A 365 -7.34 6.75 -45.51
C ASP A 365 -6.97 7.05 -44.04
N ILE A 366 -5.99 6.35 -43.48
CA ILE A 366 -5.60 6.51 -42.08
C ILE A 366 -4.82 7.81 -41.89
N ASP A 367 -5.33 8.69 -41.04
CA ASP A 367 -4.65 9.90 -40.60
C ASP A 367 -3.52 9.57 -39.62
N LEU A 368 -2.28 9.69 -40.09
CA LEU A 368 -1.06 9.38 -39.32
C LEU A 368 -0.81 10.37 -38.19
N LEU A 369 -1.30 11.62 -38.30
CA LEU A 369 -1.10 12.66 -37.27
C LEU A 369 -2.01 12.43 -36.06
N ALA A 370 -3.13 11.75 -36.25
CA ALA A 370 -4.04 11.36 -35.18
C ALA A 370 -3.56 10.13 -34.38
N LEU A 371 -2.60 9.35 -34.92
CA LEU A 371 -2.02 8.20 -34.24
C LEU A 371 -0.96 8.61 -33.21
N SER A 372 -0.73 7.77 -32.20
CA SER A 372 0.41 7.93 -31.28
C SER A 372 1.67 7.33 -31.88
N ALA A 373 2.85 7.84 -31.49
CA ALA A 373 4.15 7.36 -32.03
C ALA A 373 4.30 5.82 -31.97
N ALA A 374 3.85 5.19 -30.88
CA ALA A 374 3.91 3.73 -30.72
C ALA A 374 2.91 2.94 -31.59
N ALA A 375 1.87 3.60 -32.14
CA ALA A 375 0.87 2.99 -32.99
C ALA A 375 1.22 3.04 -34.48
N ILE A 376 2.16 3.90 -34.88
CA ILE A 376 2.58 4.09 -36.28
C ILE A 376 3.19 2.83 -36.90
N PRO A 377 4.09 2.09 -36.22
CA PRO A 377 4.63 0.83 -36.77
C PRO A 377 3.57 -0.27 -36.97
N ALA A 378 2.44 -0.18 -36.26
CA ALA A 378 1.34 -1.13 -36.36
C ALA A 378 0.29 -0.75 -37.42
N ALA A 379 0.45 0.41 -38.07
CA ALA A 379 -0.44 0.84 -39.13
C ALA A 379 -0.29 -0.04 -40.39
N PRO A 380 -1.38 -0.30 -41.13
CA PRO A 380 -1.36 -1.08 -42.36
C PRO A 380 -0.35 -0.51 -43.37
N PRO A 381 0.46 -1.36 -44.03
CA PRO A 381 1.49 -0.90 -44.96
C PRO A 381 0.92 -0.16 -46.16
N GLU A 382 -0.32 -0.45 -46.56
CA GLU A 382 -0.99 0.13 -47.73
C GLU A 382 -1.05 1.67 -47.68
N ARG A 383 -1.13 2.27 -46.48
CA ARG A 383 -1.09 3.74 -46.32
C ARG A 383 0.25 4.36 -46.71
N PHE A 384 1.35 3.64 -46.44
CA PHE A 384 2.70 4.11 -46.71
C PHE A 384 3.15 3.78 -48.14
N GLU A 385 2.56 2.73 -48.73
CA GLU A 385 2.79 2.35 -50.13
C GLU A 385 2.27 3.40 -51.14
N GLU A 386 1.20 4.12 -50.80
CA GLU A 386 0.62 5.18 -51.66
C GLU A 386 1.21 6.58 -51.39
N MET A 387 1.98 6.73 -50.32
CA MET A 387 2.57 8.00 -49.90
C MET A 387 3.86 8.29 -50.69
N ASP A 388 4.10 9.55 -51.04
CA ASP A 388 5.39 9.97 -51.59
C ASP A 388 6.33 10.50 -50.48
N GLU A 389 7.63 10.58 -50.79
CA GLU A 389 8.65 11.05 -49.84
C GLU A 389 8.38 12.50 -49.37
N ALA A 390 7.78 13.32 -50.23
CA ALA A 390 7.44 14.71 -49.91
C ALA A 390 6.31 14.79 -48.87
N GLU A 391 5.29 13.96 -49.01
CA GLU A 391 4.17 13.84 -48.08
C GLU A 391 4.63 13.24 -46.74
N ALA A 392 5.48 12.20 -46.76
CA ALA A 392 6.04 11.60 -45.56
C ALA A 392 6.85 12.62 -44.73
N THR A 393 7.69 13.41 -45.41
CA THR A 393 8.50 14.45 -44.78
C THR A 393 7.69 15.66 -44.34
N GLU A 394 6.59 15.99 -45.01
CA GLU A 394 5.64 17.02 -44.59
C GLU A 394 4.89 16.62 -43.32
N LEU A 395 4.36 15.38 -43.25
CA LEU A 395 3.70 14.86 -42.06
C LEU A 395 4.66 14.74 -40.87
N ALA A 396 5.90 14.31 -41.10
CA ALA A 396 6.93 14.29 -40.07
C ALA A 396 7.28 15.71 -39.59
N ARG A 397 7.35 16.68 -40.50
CA ARG A 397 7.57 18.10 -40.16
C ARG A 397 6.41 18.66 -39.35
N GLU A 398 5.16 18.34 -39.70
CA GLU A 398 3.96 18.78 -38.99
C GLU A 398 3.89 18.16 -37.58
N ALA A 399 4.18 16.86 -37.44
CA ALA A 399 4.29 16.20 -36.14
C ALA A 399 5.36 16.85 -35.25
N LEU A 400 6.49 17.26 -35.82
CA LEU A 400 7.59 17.89 -35.10
C LEU A 400 7.30 19.36 -34.73
N GLN A 401 6.72 20.14 -35.65
CA GLN A 401 6.56 21.59 -35.49
C GLN A 401 5.23 21.99 -34.85
N GLU A 402 4.13 21.33 -35.21
CA GLU A 402 2.80 21.69 -34.72
C GLU A 402 2.41 20.91 -33.46
N GLN A 403 2.75 19.61 -33.40
CA GLN A 403 2.42 18.77 -32.24
C GLN A 403 3.57 18.65 -31.22
N GLY A 404 4.80 18.98 -31.62
CA GLY A 404 5.97 18.92 -30.73
C GLY A 404 6.38 17.49 -30.33
N GLU A 405 6.07 16.49 -31.16
CA GLU A 405 6.31 15.07 -30.89
C GLU A 405 7.42 14.51 -31.81
N PRO A 406 8.71 14.58 -31.41
CA PRO A 406 9.83 14.15 -32.26
C PRO A 406 9.83 12.64 -32.51
N ASP A 407 9.44 11.85 -31.51
CA ASP A 407 9.37 10.38 -31.62
C ASP A 407 8.31 9.95 -32.66
N LYS A 408 7.25 10.74 -32.85
CA LYS A 408 6.22 10.49 -33.86
C LYS A 408 6.75 10.78 -35.27
N ALA A 409 7.42 11.92 -35.44
CA ALA A 409 8.03 12.29 -36.71
C ALA A 409 9.04 11.24 -37.19
N GLN A 410 9.87 10.73 -36.26
CA GLN A 410 10.79 9.65 -36.55
C GLN A 410 10.06 8.34 -36.92
N ALA A 411 9.04 7.95 -36.14
CA ALA A 411 8.28 6.73 -36.41
C ALA A 411 7.54 6.75 -37.76
N ILE A 412 7.12 7.92 -38.26
CA ILE A 412 6.53 8.07 -39.60
C ILE A 412 7.56 7.78 -40.70
N LEU A 413 8.75 8.37 -40.59
CA LEU A 413 9.84 8.20 -41.57
C LEU A 413 10.39 6.78 -41.54
N ASP A 414 10.70 6.25 -40.35
CA ASP A 414 11.24 4.89 -40.18
C ASP A 414 10.29 3.85 -40.79
N ARG A 415 8.97 4.02 -40.61
CA ARG A 415 7.96 3.11 -41.16
C ARG A 415 7.77 3.27 -42.67
N PHE A 416 7.89 4.49 -43.19
CA PHE A 416 7.84 4.76 -44.63
C PHE A 416 9.02 4.09 -45.34
N ASP A 417 10.23 4.29 -44.83
CA ASP A 417 11.46 3.71 -45.38
C ASP A 417 11.39 2.17 -45.40
N GLU A 418 10.95 1.55 -44.31
CA GLU A 418 10.76 0.10 -44.21
C GLU A 418 9.81 -0.46 -45.30
N VAL A 419 8.74 0.28 -45.61
CA VAL A 419 7.75 -0.15 -46.61
C VAL A 419 8.29 0.05 -48.03
N GLN A 420 9.02 1.13 -48.30
CA GLN A 420 9.68 1.36 -49.59
C GLN A 420 10.75 0.32 -49.89
N GLU A 421 11.63 0.02 -48.92
CA GLU A 421 12.64 -1.04 -49.05
C GLU A 421 11.98 -2.40 -49.33
N ALA A 422 10.86 -2.71 -48.68
CA ALA A 422 10.11 -3.94 -48.92
C ALA A 422 9.46 -3.99 -50.31
N GLN A 423 9.02 -2.86 -50.86
CA GLN A 423 8.51 -2.76 -52.23
C GLN A 423 9.62 -2.93 -53.27
N GLU A 424 10.76 -2.28 -53.07
CA GLU A 424 11.93 -2.41 -53.95
C GLU A 424 12.44 -3.87 -53.98
N ALA A 425 12.56 -4.50 -52.81
CA ALA A 425 12.95 -5.91 -52.71
C ALA A 425 11.96 -6.86 -53.43
N ARG A 426 10.65 -6.56 -53.38
CA ARG A 426 9.62 -7.32 -54.13
C ARG A 426 9.73 -7.08 -55.64
N ALA A 427 10.04 -5.86 -56.08
CA ALA A 427 10.21 -5.52 -57.48
C ALA A 427 11.48 -6.17 -58.07
N GLU A 428 12.57 -6.20 -57.33
CA GLU A 428 13.81 -6.90 -57.70
C GLU A 428 13.61 -8.42 -57.78
N ALA A 429 12.89 -9.02 -56.83
CA ALA A 429 12.54 -10.43 -56.87
C ALA A 429 11.67 -10.78 -58.09
N ALA A 430 10.71 -9.91 -58.46
CA ALA A 430 9.89 -10.09 -59.66
C ALA A 430 10.68 -9.89 -60.97
N ALA A 431 11.69 -9.02 -60.98
CA ALA A 431 12.59 -8.84 -62.11
C ALA A 431 13.55 -10.02 -62.30
N ALA A 432 13.98 -10.65 -61.20
CA ALA A 432 14.83 -11.85 -61.22
C ALA A 432 14.10 -13.09 -61.75
N GLU A 433 12.78 -13.23 -61.55
CA GLU A 433 11.97 -14.31 -62.13
C GLU A 433 11.62 -14.10 -63.63
N GLY A 434 11.81 -12.89 -64.16
CA GLY A 434 11.44 -12.52 -65.53
C GLY A 434 12.55 -12.69 -66.58
N GLY A 435 13.74 -13.14 -66.20
CA GLY A 435 14.91 -13.19 -67.08
C GLY A 435 15.68 -14.49 -67.01
N ASP A 436 15.13 -15.59 -67.53
CA ASP A 436 15.97 -16.71 -67.97
C ASP A 436 15.35 -17.57 -69.09
N ALA A 437 15.84 -17.33 -70.31
CA ALA A 437 15.83 -18.28 -71.42
C ALA A 437 16.94 -17.91 -72.41
N ALA A 438 18.16 -18.37 -72.16
CA ALA A 438 18.91 -19.24 -73.08
C ALA A 438 20.43 -19.18 -72.85
N ALA A 439 20.97 -20.38 -72.56
CA ALA A 439 22.26 -20.92 -73.03
C ALA A 439 23.56 -20.29 -72.50
N ASP A 440 24.65 -21.00 -72.28
CA ASP A 440 25.01 -22.42 -72.18
C ASP A 440 26.53 -22.41 -71.85
N SER A 441 26.99 -23.46 -71.18
CA SER A 441 28.36 -24.02 -71.22
C SER A 441 29.53 -23.40 -70.44
N GLY A 442 30.24 -24.30 -69.74
CA GLY A 442 31.70 -24.28 -69.50
C GLY A 442 32.14 -23.65 -68.17
N ASP A 443 32.35 -24.39 -67.08
CA ASP A 443 33.52 -25.23 -66.73
C ASP A 443 34.80 -24.44 -66.38
N GLY A 444 35.41 -24.77 -65.22
CA GLY A 444 36.84 -24.56 -64.96
C GLY A 444 37.31 -23.46 -63.97
N ALA A 445 37.56 -23.89 -62.73
CA ALA A 445 38.81 -23.73 -61.95
C ALA A 445 39.51 -22.36 -61.66
N THR A 446 39.77 -22.18 -60.34
CA THR A 446 40.98 -21.67 -59.62
C THR A 446 41.48 -20.21 -59.69
N ASP A 447 41.61 -19.65 -58.48
CA ASP A 447 42.67 -18.81 -57.88
C ASP A 447 43.00 -17.36 -58.31
N ASP A 448 43.34 -16.60 -57.24
CA ASP A 448 44.19 -15.41 -57.08
C ASP A 448 43.63 -13.97 -57.27
N ASP A 449 43.36 -13.36 -56.10
CA ASP A 449 44.11 -12.27 -55.43
C ASP A 449 44.16 -10.81 -55.97
N GLU A 450 44.27 -9.90 -54.99
CA GLU A 450 44.55 -8.43 -55.00
C GLU A 450 43.41 -7.48 -55.44
N GLY A 451 43.02 -6.40 -54.74
CA GLY A 451 43.51 -5.72 -53.53
C GLY A 451 42.97 -4.26 -53.52
N GLY A 452 42.66 -3.70 -52.34
CA GLY A 452 42.25 -2.29 -52.17
C GLY A 452 41.55 -2.04 -50.82
N LEU A 453 42.23 -2.13 -49.67
CA LEU A 453 42.88 -0.99 -48.98
C LEU A 453 42.03 0.30 -49.00
N LEU A 454 41.18 0.49 -47.98
CA LEU A 454 40.90 1.75 -47.25
C LEU A 454 39.60 1.66 -46.42
N THR A 455 39.59 0.93 -45.29
CA THR A 455 38.55 1.08 -44.23
C THR A 455 38.95 0.34 -42.95
N SER A 456 40.05 0.74 -42.31
CA SER A 456 40.41 0.19 -40.99
C SER A 456 41.07 1.20 -40.05
N THR A 457 40.54 2.42 -39.99
CA THR A 457 40.99 3.43 -39.02
C THR A 457 39.86 4.10 -38.24
N THR A 458 38.66 3.53 -38.22
CA THR A 458 37.54 4.05 -37.41
C THR A 458 37.04 3.07 -36.34
N ALA A 459 37.44 1.81 -36.37
CA ALA A 459 37.05 0.82 -35.35
C ALA A 459 37.98 0.80 -34.11
N GLY A 460 39.19 1.37 -34.19
CA GLY A 460 40.20 1.30 -33.12
C GLY A 460 40.22 2.45 -32.12
N VAL A 461 39.30 3.42 -32.20
CA VAL A 461 39.28 4.61 -31.32
C VAL A 461 38.06 4.64 -30.39
N VAL A 462 37.06 3.77 -30.62
CA VAL A 462 35.84 3.72 -29.80
C VAL A 462 35.95 2.68 -28.67
N ASP A 463 36.83 1.68 -28.82
CA ASP A 463 37.00 0.61 -27.82
C ASP A 463 37.87 1.02 -26.61
N SER A 464 38.63 2.12 -26.72
CA SER A 464 39.48 2.64 -25.64
C SER A 464 38.74 3.49 -24.59
N PHE A 465 37.42 3.65 -24.70
CA PHE A 465 36.62 4.45 -23.77
C PHE A 465 35.57 3.63 -22.99
N THR A 466 35.56 2.30 -23.13
CA THR A 466 34.61 1.41 -22.44
C THR A 466 35.25 0.40 -21.50
N GLU A 467 36.57 0.39 -21.35
CA GLU A 467 37.28 -0.40 -20.35
C GLU A 467 38.22 0.49 -19.53
N GLU A 468 37.66 1.43 -18.77
CA GLU A 468 38.28 1.73 -17.48
C GLU A 468 37.91 0.56 -16.57
N GLU A 469 38.85 -0.37 -16.38
CA GLU A 469 38.92 -1.21 -15.19
C GLU A 469 38.84 -0.28 -13.98
N THR A 470 37.62 -0.05 -13.48
CA THR A 470 37.39 0.59 -12.20
C THR A 470 37.98 -0.35 -11.16
N THR A 471 39.22 -0.10 -10.76
CA THR A 471 39.90 -0.83 -9.70
C THR A 471 39.04 -0.80 -8.43
N GLU A 472 39.01 -1.94 -7.73
CA GLU A 472 38.16 -2.31 -6.60
C GLU A 472 38.16 -1.32 -5.40
N ASP A 473 38.99 -0.27 -5.45
CA ASP A 473 39.25 0.69 -4.37
C ASP A 473 38.51 2.05 -4.52
N ASP A 474 37.67 2.24 -5.54
CA ASP A 474 36.92 3.49 -5.70
C ASP A 474 35.64 3.55 -4.84
N ILE A 475 35.32 4.77 -4.38
CA ILE A 475 34.23 5.11 -3.45
C ILE A 475 32.86 4.72 -4.03
N GLY A 476 32.50 3.43 -3.91
CA GLY A 476 31.35 2.82 -4.55
C GLY A 476 31.35 1.29 -4.58
N GLY A 477 32.52 0.63 -4.40
CA GLY A 477 32.66 -0.84 -4.43
C GLY A 477 31.70 -1.61 -3.50
N TYR A 478 31.38 -1.06 -2.34
CA TYR A 478 30.44 -1.68 -1.40
C TYR A 478 29.04 -1.89 -2.00
N TYR A 479 28.58 -1.04 -2.94
CA TYR A 479 27.30 -1.25 -3.60
C TYR A 479 27.31 -2.48 -4.49
N TYR A 480 28.40 -2.71 -5.23
CA TYR A 480 28.59 -3.90 -6.05
C TYR A 480 28.73 -5.16 -5.20
N ASP A 481 29.42 -5.08 -4.06
CA ASP A 481 29.51 -6.18 -3.11
C ASP A 481 28.15 -6.55 -2.51
N ILE A 482 27.37 -5.56 -2.10
CA ILE A 482 26.02 -5.78 -1.58
C ILE A 482 25.12 -6.34 -2.67
N ALA A 483 25.15 -5.78 -3.89
CA ALA A 483 24.36 -6.28 -5.01
C ALA A 483 24.71 -7.74 -5.36
N PHE A 484 25.99 -8.08 -5.40
CA PHE A 484 26.49 -9.43 -5.65
C PHE A 484 26.05 -10.42 -4.56
N ILE A 485 26.00 -9.99 -3.30
CA ILE A 485 25.44 -10.79 -2.21
C ILE A 485 23.93 -10.95 -2.37
N LEU A 486 23.20 -9.88 -2.67
CA LEU A 486 21.75 -9.89 -2.84
C LEU A 486 21.29 -10.76 -4.02
N GLU A 487 22.05 -10.82 -5.10
CA GLU A 487 21.78 -11.68 -6.26
C GLU A 487 21.70 -13.17 -5.89
N SER A 488 22.55 -13.61 -4.95
CA SER A 488 22.48 -14.98 -4.43
C SER A 488 21.17 -15.27 -3.69
N LEU A 489 20.63 -14.26 -3.00
CA LEU A 489 19.36 -14.35 -2.28
C LEU A 489 18.18 -14.32 -3.23
N THR A 490 18.20 -13.47 -4.27
CA THR A 490 17.09 -13.36 -5.23
C THR A 490 16.89 -14.67 -6.00
N SER A 491 17.98 -15.32 -6.44
CA SER A 491 17.90 -16.61 -7.15
C SER A 491 17.30 -17.75 -6.31
N ARG A 492 17.41 -17.66 -4.97
CA ARG A 492 16.90 -18.66 -4.01
C ARG A 492 15.72 -18.14 -3.18
N ALA A 493 15.19 -16.97 -3.51
CA ALA A 493 14.19 -16.27 -2.70
C ALA A 493 12.94 -17.12 -2.46
N PHE A 494 12.52 -17.89 -3.46
CA PHE A 494 11.36 -18.79 -3.35
C PHE A 494 11.47 -19.76 -2.16
N ARG A 495 12.67 -20.30 -1.87
CA ARG A 495 12.87 -21.24 -0.75
C ARG A 495 12.88 -20.52 0.59
N ILE A 496 13.49 -19.34 0.64
CA ILE A 496 13.57 -18.51 1.84
C ILE A 496 12.17 -18.02 2.22
N VAL A 497 11.47 -17.40 1.26
CA VAL A 497 10.10 -16.92 1.44
C VAL A 497 9.14 -18.08 1.70
N GLY A 498 9.33 -19.22 1.04
CA GLY A 498 8.54 -20.43 1.29
C GLY A 498 8.66 -20.94 2.72
N LEU A 499 9.90 -21.09 3.24
CA LEU A 499 10.13 -21.49 4.63
C LEU A 499 9.59 -20.44 5.61
N PHE A 500 9.84 -19.16 5.37
CA PHE A 500 9.30 -18.05 6.15
C PHE A 500 7.78 -18.13 6.25
N GLY A 501 7.11 -18.27 5.10
CA GLY A 501 5.66 -18.33 5.00
C GLY A 501 5.07 -19.55 5.70
N ILE A 502 5.69 -20.73 5.56
CA ILE A 502 5.26 -21.96 6.24
C ILE A 502 5.37 -21.81 7.76
N VAL A 503 6.50 -21.34 8.27
CA VAL A 503 6.71 -21.19 9.72
C VAL A 503 5.79 -20.11 10.28
N MET A 504 5.68 -18.98 9.60
CA MET A 504 4.80 -17.89 10.00
C MET A 504 3.34 -18.34 10.02
N ALA A 505 2.85 -19.00 8.96
CA ALA A 505 1.48 -19.49 8.89
C ALA A 505 1.19 -20.57 9.93
N ALA A 506 2.08 -21.56 10.10
CA ALA A 506 1.91 -22.62 11.09
C ALA A 506 1.88 -22.06 12.52
N THR A 507 2.78 -21.12 12.83
CA THR A 507 2.82 -20.45 14.14
C THR A 507 1.56 -19.62 14.36
N PHE A 508 1.15 -18.82 13.37
CA PHE A 508 -0.05 -18.00 13.46
C PHE A 508 -1.30 -18.87 13.68
N VAL A 509 -1.49 -19.92 12.88
CA VAL A 509 -2.63 -20.85 13.03
C VAL A 509 -2.64 -21.48 14.42
N PHE A 510 -1.49 -21.92 14.94
CA PHE A 510 -1.39 -22.46 16.29
C PHE A 510 -1.83 -21.46 17.36
N LEU A 511 -1.37 -20.21 17.27
CA LEU A 511 -1.71 -19.17 18.24
C LEU A 511 -3.18 -18.77 18.17
N TYR A 512 -3.68 -18.56 16.95
CA TYR A 512 -5.06 -18.19 16.64
C TYR A 512 -6.08 -19.24 17.10
N GLN A 513 -5.76 -20.53 16.97
CA GLN A 513 -6.61 -21.65 17.42
C GLN A 513 -6.62 -21.84 18.95
N GLY A 514 -6.04 -20.92 19.72
CA GLY A 514 -6.02 -20.97 21.19
C GLY A 514 -4.69 -21.44 21.79
N GLY A 515 -3.62 -21.56 21.00
CA GLY A 515 -2.28 -21.85 21.49
C GLY A 515 -1.81 -20.85 22.56
N ILE A 516 -2.20 -19.58 22.44
CA ILE A 516 -1.92 -18.57 23.47
C ILE A 516 -2.58 -18.92 24.80
N ASN A 517 -3.85 -19.35 24.82
CA ASN A 517 -4.52 -19.68 26.08
C ASN A 517 -3.84 -20.87 26.77
N THR A 518 -3.33 -21.83 26.00
CA THR A 518 -2.53 -22.95 26.50
C THR A 518 -1.22 -22.45 27.13
N LEU A 519 -0.48 -21.58 26.43
CA LEU A 519 0.75 -20.97 26.97
C LEU A 519 0.45 -20.12 28.21
N ARG A 520 -0.62 -19.34 28.21
CA ARG A 520 -1.08 -18.53 29.34
C ARG A 520 -1.30 -19.38 30.59
N LYS A 521 -2.06 -20.48 30.47
CA LYS A 521 -2.33 -21.40 31.59
C LYS A 521 -1.04 -22.06 32.11
N ALA A 522 -0.17 -22.50 31.21
CA ALA A 522 1.11 -23.11 31.59
C ALA A 522 2.03 -22.11 32.30
N PHE A 523 2.05 -20.86 31.83
CA PHE A 523 2.88 -19.80 32.38
C PHE A 523 2.44 -19.41 33.80
N PHE A 524 1.15 -19.10 33.99
CA PHE A 524 0.64 -18.72 35.32
C PHE A 524 0.64 -19.89 36.30
N GLY A 525 0.56 -21.13 35.82
CA GLY A 525 0.75 -22.31 36.68
C GLY A 525 2.12 -22.41 37.35
N GLN A 526 3.14 -21.72 36.84
CA GLN A 526 4.48 -21.67 37.44
C GLN A 526 4.67 -20.49 38.42
N MET A 527 3.70 -19.57 38.50
CA MET A 527 3.78 -18.41 39.40
C MET A 527 3.28 -18.75 40.81
N PRO A 528 3.70 -18.02 41.86
CA PRO A 528 3.15 -18.19 43.21
C PRO A 528 1.63 -17.95 43.27
N GLU A 529 0.89 -18.72 44.06
CA GLU A 529 -0.58 -18.65 44.16
C GLU A 529 -1.12 -17.24 44.48
N SER A 530 -0.38 -16.45 45.27
CA SER A 530 -0.74 -15.06 45.60
C SER A 530 -0.77 -14.13 44.38
N GLN A 531 -0.08 -14.49 43.29
CA GLN A 531 0.02 -13.70 42.07
C GLN A 531 -0.85 -14.27 40.93
N GLN A 532 -1.26 -15.54 41.02
CA GLN A 532 -2.11 -16.18 40.01
C GLN A 532 -3.52 -15.56 39.95
N VAL A 533 -4.05 -15.12 41.10
CA VAL A 533 -5.43 -14.60 41.25
C VAL A 533 -5.62 -13.20 40.63
N GLN A 534 -4.53 -12.46 40.36
CA GLN A 534 -4.58 -11.09 39.81
C GLN A 534 -4.08 -10.98 38.36
N ALA A 535 -3.85 -12.11 37.70
CA ALA A 535 -3.21 -12.15 36.38
C ALA A 535 -4.18 -11.86 35.22
N ASN A 536 -4.78 -10.67 35.21
CA ASN A 536 -5.67 -10.25 34.13
C ASN A 536 -4.83 -9.71 32.98
N ILE A 537 -4.73 -10.48 31.89
CA ILE A 537 -4.15 -10.00 30.63
C ILE A 537 -5.23 -9.28 29.84
N VAL A 538 -5.01 -8.00 29.58
CA VAL A 538 -5.95 -7.13 28.90
C VAL A 538 -5.46 -6.68 27.53
N THR A 539 -6.40 -6.49 26.62
CA THR A 539 -6.17 -5.81 25.32
C THR A 539 -6.72 -4.39 25.39
N LEU A 540 -5.87 -3.38 25.16
CA LEU A 540 -6.28 -1.98 25.19
C LEU A 540 -6.64 -1.44 23.79
N HIS A 541 -6.27 -2.14 22.73
CA HIS A 541 -6.70 -1.87 21.35
C HIS A 541 -7.45 -3.09 20.79
N PRO A 542 -8.52 -2.91 19.99
CA PRO A 542 -9.28 -4.03 19.42
C PRO A 542 -8.39 -5.07 18.71
N ALA A 543 -7.50 -4.60 17.83
CA ALA A 543 -6.60 -5.48 17.08
C ALA A 543 -5.37 -5.98 17.86
N GLU A 544 -5.21 -5.64 19.15
CA GLU A 544 -3.93 -5.84 19.86
C GLU A 544 -3.51 -7.31 19.96
N ALA A 545 -4.45 -8.21 20.27
CA ALA A 545 -4.18 -9.64 20.38
C ALA A 545 -3.71 -10.23 19.03
N LEU A 546 -4.45 -9.94 17.97
CA LEU A 546 -4.16 -10.43 16.63
C LEU A 546 -2.83 -9.88 16.09
N ILE A 547 -2.55 -8.60 16.33
CA ILE A 547 -1.26 -7.97 15.98
C ILE A 547 -0.11 -8.66 16.71
N PHE A 548 -0.30 -8.99 17.99
CA PHE A 548 0.73 -9.70 18.76
C PHE A 548 1.01 -11.08 18.15
N GLU A 549 -0.02 -11.85 17.81
CA GLU A 549 0.11 -13.17 17.16
C GLU A 549 0.89 -13.08 15.85
N ILE A 550 0.53 -12.14 14.97
CA ILE A 550 1.18 -11.95 13.67
C ILE A 550 2.63 -11.53 13.85
N LYS A 551 2.92 -10.57 14.73
CA LYS A 551 4.30 -10.10 14.96
C LYS A 551 5.17 -11.21 15.53
N PHE A 552 4.64 -12.00 16.45
CA PHE A 552 5.37 -13.14 17.02
C PHE A 552 5.61 -14.24 15.96
N ALA A 553 4.60 -14.58 15.16
CA ALA A 553 4.74 -15.53 14.05
C ALA A 553 5.74 -15.05 12.98
N THR A 554 5.72 -13.76 12.66
CA THR A 554 6.68 -13.12 11.76
C THR A 554 8.09 -13.21 12.30
N LEU A 555 8.29 -12.90 13.59
CA LEU A 555 9.59 -13.01 14.25
C LEU A 555 10.12 -14.44 14.20
N LEU A 556 9.29 -15.44 14.52
CA LEU A 556 9.70 -16.85 14.42
C LEU A 556 9.99 -17.27 12.99
N GLY A 557 9.23 -16.78 12.01
CA GLY A 557 9.54 -16.98 10.58
C GLY A 557 10.89 -16.40 10.18
N LEU A 558 11.23 -15.18 10.64
CA LEU A 558 12.53 -14.56 10.39
C LEU A 558 13.67 -15.35 11.04
N VAL A 559 13.49 -15.75 12.30
CA VAL A 559 14.48 -16.56 13.03
C VAL A 559 14.71 -17.91 12.35
N ALA A 560 13.65 -18.58 11.90
CA ALA A 560 13.76 -19.87 11.22
C ALA A 560 14.43 -19.78 9.84
N THR A 561 14.31 -18.64 9.17
CA THR A 561 14.95 -18.41 7.85
C THR A 561 16.36 -17.86 7.93
N PHE A 562 16.76 -17.28 9.06
CA PHE A 562 18.08 -16.67 9.23
C PHE A 562 19.25 -17.63 8.91
N PRO A 563 19.27 -18.89 9.36
CA PRO A 563 20.36 -19.81 9.01
C PRO A 563 20.40 -20.16 7.52
N LEU A 564 19.23 -20.22 6.88
CA LEU A 564 19.11 -20.50 5.45
C LEU A 564 19.63 -19.32 4.61
N ILE A 565 19.34 -18.09 5.03
CA ILE A 565 19.88 -16.87 4.45
C ILE A 565 21.41 -16.90 4.52
N LEU A 566 21.96 -17.16 5.71
CA LEU A 566 23.42 -17.27 5.89
C LEU A 566 24.03 -18.36 5.03
N TYR A 567 23.39 -19.52 4.93
CA TYR A 567 23.86 -20.62 4.08
C TYR A 567 23.97 -20.24 2.60
N TYR A 568 23.00 -19.50 2.06
CA TYR A 568 23.01 -19.08 0.65
C TYR A 568 23.96 -17.92 0.36
N VAL A 569 24.11 -16.99 1.30
CA VAL A 569 25.01 -15.84 1.17
C VAL A 569 26.48 -16.23 1.34
N TRP A 570 26.75 -17.33 2.05
CA TRP A 570 28.09 -17.76 2.43
C TRP A 570 29.12 -17.88 1.29
N PRO A 571 28.83 -18.53 0.14
CA PRO A 571 29.82 -18.68 -0.93
C PRO A 571 30.30 -17.33 -1.46
N ARG A 572 29.38 -16.38 -1.62
CA ARG A 572 29.65 -15.02 -2.10
C ARG A 572 30.45 -14.22 -1.06
N LEU A 573 30.16 -14.39 0.23
CA LEU A 573 30.97 -13.81 1.31
C LEU A 573 32.41 -14.36 1.35
N LYS A 574 32.59 -15.65 1.02
CA LYS A 574 33.90 -16.28 0.95
C LYS A 574 34.72 -15.77 -0.24
N GLU A 575 34.09 -15.58 -1.39
CA GLU A 575 34.73 -15.01 -2.59
C GLU A 575 35.27 -13.60 -2.34
N ARG A 576 34.59 -12.81 -1.48
CA ARG A 576 35.04 -11.47 -1.06
C ARG A 576 36.04 -11.46 0.10
N GLY A 577 36.52 -12.62 0.55
CA GLY A 577 37.46 -12.73 1.66
C GLY A 577 36.91 -12.31 3.04
N LEU A 578 35.63 -11.96 3.13
CA LEU A 578 34.98 -11.51 4.38
C LEU A 578 34.86 -12.66 5.40
N VAL A 579 34.75 -13.90 4.92
CA VAL A 579 34.55 -15.07 5.79
C VAL A 579 35.34 -16.29 5.29
N GLY A 580 35.97 -17.02 6.22
CA GLY A 580 36.73 -18.24 5.94
C GLY A 580 35.94 -19.54 6.20
N GLY A 581 36.57 -20.71 6.00
CA GLY A 581 36.06 -22.01 6.48
C GLY A 581 35.05 -22.75 5.59
N ASP A 582 34.47 -23.83 6.15
CA ASP A 582 33.52 -24.73 5.49
C ASP A 582 32.07 -24.35 5.81
N ARG A 583 31.26 -24.15 4.75
CA ARG A 583 29.83 -23.87 4.83
C ARG A 583 29.03 -24.94 5.58
N ARG A 584 29.52 -26.18 5.68
CA ARG A 584 28.84 -27.26 6.40
C ARG A 584 28.68 -26.96 7.89
N LEU A 585 29.58 -26.16 8.47
CA LEU A 585 29.47 -25.70 9.85
C LEU A 585 28.26 -24.81 10.09
N LEU A 586 27.80 -24.06 9.09
CA LEU A 586 26.55 -23.29 9.21
C LEU A 586 25.33 -24.19 9.35
N GLY A 587 25.33 -25.36 8.70
CA GLY A 587 24.27 -26.34 8.89
C GLY A 587 24.24 -26.89 10.32
N LEU A 588 25.42 -27.19 10.88
CA LEU A 588 25.54 -27.59 12.28
C LEU A 588 25.12 -26.46 13.24
N TRP A 589 25.56 -25.24 12.98
CA TRP A 589 25.19 -24.05 13.75
C TRP A 589 23.69 -23.74 13.65
N ALA A 590 23.05 -23.97 12.51
CA ALA A 590 21.60 -23.85 12.38
C ALA A 590 20.87 -24.83 13.30
N VAL A 591 21.38 -26.06 13.42
CA VAL A 591 20.83 -27.06 14.34
C VAL A 591 21.06 -26.63 15.79
N THR A 592 22.25 -26.13 16.15
CA THR A 592 22.49 -25.65 17.52
C THR A 592 21.64 -24.45 17.86
N LEU A 593 21.46 -23.50 16.94
CA LEU A 593 20.57 -22.35 17.10
C LEU A 593 19.13 -22.81 17.38
N ILE A 594 18.59 -23.76 16.61
CA ILE A 594 17.23 -24.28 16.85
C ILE A 594 17.16 -24.96 18.22
N VAL A 595 18.13 -25.80 18.57
CA VAL A 595 18.18 -26.51 19.86
C VAL A 595 18.32 -25.52 21.03
N GLY A 596 19.18 -24.51 20.89
CA GLY A 596 19.43 -23.47 21.89
C GLY A 596 18.23 -22.56 22.07
N ILE A 597 17.56 -22.16 20.98
CA ILE A 597 16.31 -21.40 21.04
C ILE A 597 15.21 -22.22 21.69
N VAL A 598 14.97 -23.47 21.25
CA VAL A 598 13.89 -24.30 21.80
C VAL A 598 14.17 -24.65 23.26
N GLY A 599 15.36 -25.20 23.56
CA GLY A 599 15.75 -25.59 24.91
C GLY A 599 15.84 -24.41 25.87
N GLY A 600 16.45 -23.31 25.43
CA GLY A 600 16.52 -22.08 26.20
C GLY A 600 15.16 -21.39 26.35
N SER A 601 14.25 -21.49 25.37
CA SER A 601 12.86 -21.01 25.53
C SER A 601 12.10 -21.84 26.54
N VAL A 602 12.30 -23.16 26.61
CA VAL A 602 11.68 -24.01 27.64
C VAL A 602 12.17 -23.63 29.03
N VAL A 603 13.49 -23.49 29.23
CA VAL A 603 14.07 -23.06 30.51
C VAL A 603 13.60 -21.64 30.85
N GLY A 604 13.64 -20.76 29.85
CA GLY A 604 13.20 -19.38 29.97
C GLY A 604 11.74 -19.29 30.39
N PHE A 605 10.87 -20.10 29.79
CA PHE A 605 9.42 -20.04 30.02
C PHE A 605 9.02 -20.67 31.34
N LEU A 606 9.67 -21.75 31.75
CA LEU A 606 9.35 -22.46 32.99
C LEU A 606 9.97 -21.81 34.23
N TYR A 607 11.12 -21.15 34.11
CA TYR A 607 11.88 -20.66 35.26
C TYR A 607 12.20 -19.17 35.20
N VAL A 608 12.84 -18.70 34.11
CA VAL A 608 13.39 -17.33 34.05
C VAL A 608 12.29 -16.28 34.00
N ALA A 609 11.34 -16.42 33.09
CA ALA A 609 10.26 -15.48 32.86
C ALA A 609 9.31 -15.39 34.08
N PRO A 610 8.85 -16.51 34.68
CA PRO A 610 8.08 -16.45 35.92
C PRO A 610 8.86 -15.77 37.05
N ALA A 611 10.15 -16.10 37.25
CA ALA A 611 10.95 -15.49 38.32
C ALA A 611 11.10 -13.96 38.17
N ILE A 612 11.43 -13.50 36.97
CA ILE A 612 11.60 -12.05 36.69
C ILE A 612 10.27 -11.32 36.86
N ILE A 613 9.19 -11.85 36.28
CA ILE A 613 7.89 -11.19 36.32
C ILE A 613 7.32 -11.21 37.74
N SER A 614 7.44 -12.32 38.46
CA SER A 614 7.02 -12.41 39.86
C SER A 614 7.79 -11.44 40.76
N TRP A 615 9.07 -11.22 40.48
CA TRP A 615 9.87 -10.21 41.18
C TRP A 615 9.39 -8.79 40.88
N LEU A 616 9.13 -8.46 39.62
CA LEU A 616 8.57 -7.15 39.23
C LEU A 616 7.19 -6.91 39.83
N ALA A 617 6.35 -7.95 39.90
CA ALA A 617 5.00 -7.87 40.44
C ALA A 617 4.98 -7.77 41.98
N ALA A 618 5.99 -8.30 42.66
CA ALA A 618 6.00 -8.38 44.13
C ALA A 618 5.87 -6.99 44.80
N ASP A 619 6.57 -5.98 44.30
CA ASP A 619 6.54 -4.62 44.86
C ASP A 619 5.15 -3.96 44.72
N ALA A 620 4.52 -4.12 43.55
CA ALA A 620 3.18 -3.61 43.29
C ALA A 620 2.12 -4.31 44.17
N ILE A 621 2.21 -5.63 44.33
CA ILE A 621 1.30 -6.40 45.19
C ILE A 621 1.48 -5.99 46.66
N GLN A 622 2.72 -5.81 47.13
CA GLN A 622 3.00 -5.35 48.48
C GLN A 622 2.41 -3.96 48.74
N SER A 623 2.38 -3.12 47.71
CA SER A 623 1.78 -1.77 47.74
C SER A 623 0.25 -1.77 47.57
N SER A 624 -0.41 -2.94 47.62
CA SER A 624 -1.86 -3.09 47.43
C SER A 624 -2.38 -2.58 46.08
N MET A 625 -1.54 -2.60 45.05
CA MET A 625 -1.93 -2.24 43.69
C MET A 625 -2.50 -3.45 42.95
N VAL A 626 -3.57 -3.23 42.17
CA VAL A 626 -4.12 -4.25 41.25
C VAL A 626 -3.34 -4.21 39.94
N ILE A 627 -2.84 -5.36 39.50
CA ILE A 627 -2.00 -5.45 38.31
C ILE A 627 -2.82 -5.86 37.09
N TYR A 628 -2.77 -5.05 36.03
CA TYR A 628 -3.30 -5.40 34.72
C TYR A 628 -2.16 -5.52 33.71
N TYR A 629 -2.04 -6.68 33.08
CA TYR A 629 -1.00 -6.93 32.09
C TYR A 629 -1.51 -6.60 30.69
N ARG A 630 -1.00 -5.54 30.06
CA ARG A 630 -1.26 -5.30 28.63
C ARG A 630 -0.54 -6.37 27.81
N ILE A 631 -1.26 -7.11 26.95
CA ILE A 631 -0.68 -8.18 26.15
C ILE A 631 0.53 -7.73 25.32
N ASN A 632 0.51 -6.56 24.68
CA ASN A 632 1.66 -6.14 23.89
C ASN A 632 2.92 -6.01 24.74
N ASN A 633 2.84 -5.47 25.95
CA ASN A 633 4.03 -5.27 26.79
C ASN A 633 4.43 -6.57 27.50
N PHE A 634 3.46 -7.24 28.10
CA PHE A 634 3.66 -8.48 28.83
C PHE A 634 4.12 -9.61 27.91
N GLY A 635 3.47 -9.78 26.77
CA GLY A 635 3.81 -10.78 25.77
C GLY A 635 5.25 -10.59 25.26
N TRP A 636 5.66 -9.37 24.92
CA TRP A 636 7.05 -9.13 24.50
C TRP A 636 8.06 -9.34 25.63
N LEU A 637 7.72 -9.03 26.88
CA LEU A 637 8.58 -9.34 28.03
C LEU A 637 8.75 -10.86 28.20
N VAL A 638 7.67 -11.64 28.09
CA VAL A 638 7.72 -13.10 28.09
C VAL A 638 8.56 -13.61 26.91
N VAL A 639 8.34 -13.12 25.69
CA VAL A 639 9.14 -13.53 24.51
C VAL A 639 10.62 -13.20 24.69
N LEU A 640 10.96 -12.02 25.21
CA LEU A 640 12.34 -11.62 25.48
C LEU A 640 13.01 -12.51 26.55
N THR A 641 12.28 -12.85 27.61
CA THR A 641 12.80 -13.69 28.70
C THR A 641 12.81 -15.19 28.37
N THR A 642 12.17 -15.60 27.28
CA THR A 642 12.12 -17.00 26.81
C THR A 642 13.03 -17.20 25.60
N VAL A 643 12.61 -16.71 24.43
CA VAL A 643 13.36 -16.79 23.18
C VAL A 643 14.68 -16.03 23.30
N GLY A 644 14.66 -14.84 23.91
CA GLY A 644 15.89 -14.06 24.12
C GLY A 644 16.88 -14.76 25.06
N PHE A 645 16.41 -15.53 26.05
CA PHE A 645 17.29 -16.35 26.89
C PHE A 645 17.92 -17.49 26.08
N GLY A 646 17.16 -18.16 25.20
CA GLY A 646 17.72 -19.16 24.29
C GLY A 646 18.76 -18.60 23.34
N LEU A 647 18.51 -17.43 22.76
CA LEU A 647 19.50 -16.71 21.95
C LEU A 647 20.75 -16.32 22.76
N LEU A 648 20.59 -15.94 24.03
CA LEU A 648 21.69 -15.59 24.92
C LEU A 648 22.61 -16.80 25.18
N VAL A 649 22.03 -17.97 25.43
CA VAL A 649 22.78 -19.23 25.61
C VAL A 649 23.51 -19.63 24.31
N GLU A 650 22.96 -19.28 23.15
CA GLU A 650 23.57 -19.58 21.85
C GLU A 650 24.81 -18.72 21.54
N VAL A 651 25.01 -17.58 22.22
CA VAL A 651 26.17 -16.71 21.98
C VAL A 651 27.51 -17.46 22.23
N PRO A 652 27.75 -18.07 23.42
CA PRO A 652 28.95 -18.89 23.63
C PRO A 652 29.08 -20.07 22.66
N VAL A 653 27.97 -20.73 22.32
CA VAL A 653 27.96 -21.90 21.41
C VAL A 653 28.38 -21.48 20.02
N THR A 654 27.86 -20.36 19.53
CA THR A 654 28.22 -19.74 18.24
C THR A 654 29.70 -19.40 18.21
N MET A 655 30.21 -18.75 19.26
CA MET A 655 31.63 -18.40 19.36
C MET A 655 32.53 -19.64 19.32
N PHE A 656 32.14 -20.70 20.02
CA PHE A 656 32.85 -21.97 20.03
C PHE A 656 32.87 -22.64 18.66
N LEU A 657 31.70 -22.75 18.00
CA LEU A 657 31.58 -23.35 16.67
C LEU A 657 32.34 -22.53 15.61
N PHE A 658 32.28 -21.20 15.68
CA PHE A 658 32.97 -20.33 14.74
C PHE A 658 34.48 -20.41 14.91
N HIS A 659 34.97 -20.53 16.15
CA HIS A 659 36.38 -20.79 16.40
C HIS A 659 36.81 -22.17 15.88
N ARG A 660 36.05 -23.23 16.21
CA ARG A 660 36.32 -24.60 15.74
C ARG A 660 36.28 -24.71 14.21
N GLY A 661 35.41 -23.94 13.57
CA GLY A 661 35.23 -23.90 12.13
C GLY A 661 36.23 -23.04 11.36
N ASN A 662 37.23 -22.48 12.05
CA ASN A 662 38.19 -21.52 11.51
C ASN A 662 37.53 -20.32 10.81
N LEU A 663 36.36 -19.91 11.31
CA LEU A 663 35.59 -18.77 10.81
C LEU A 663 36.14 -17.48 11.41
N ILE A 664 36.24 -17.46 12.74
CA ILE A 664 36.74 -16.34 13.52
C ILE A 664 37.63 -16.92 14.62
N SER A 665 38.89 -16.48 14.68
CA SER A 665 39.83 -16.98 15.69
C SER A 665 39.51 -16.42 17.08
N PHE A 666 39.95 -17.13 18.13
CA PHE A 666 39.84 -16.64 19.50
C PHE A 666 40.56 -15.30 19.70
N GLN A 667 41.77 -15.14 19.14
CA GLN A 667 42.54 -13.90 19.24
C GLN A 667 41.78 -12.74 18.61
N THR A 668 41.18 -12.94 17.43
CA THR A 668 40.37 -11.90 16.78
C THR A 668 39.18 -11.48 17.63
N MET A 669 38.47 -12.44 18.24
CA MET A 669 37.36 -12.14 19.16
C MET A 669 37.86 -11.40 20.41
N PHE A 670 38.94 -11.89 21.01
CA PHE A 670 39.50 -11.31 22.22
C PHE A 670 40.02 -9.90 21.97
N ASP A 671 40.82 -9.64 20.94
CA ASP A 671 41.37 -8.31 20.66
C ASP A 671 40.28 -7.28 20.33
N ARG A 672 39.19 -7.72 19.70
CA ARG A 672 38.05 -6.86 19.31
C ARG A 672 36.91 -6.87 20.32
N TRP A 673 37.10 -7.40 21.54
CA TRP A 673 36.01 -7.54 22.52
C TRP A 673 35.30 -6.21 22.81
N ARG A 674 36.04 -5.10 22.89
CA ARG A 674 35.49 -3.76 23.12
C ARG A 674 34.59 -3.31 21.97
N THR A 675 35.01 -3.59 20.74
CA THR A 675 34.27 -3.27 19.53
C THR A 675 32.97 -4.07 19.46
N VAL A 676 33.01 -5.35 19.84
CA VAL A 676 31.82 -6.21 19.87
C VAL A 676 30.85 -5.76 20.96
N VAL A 677 31.34 -5.45 22.16
CA VAL A 677 30.49 -4.92 23.24
C VAL A 677 29.86 -3.58 22.84
N MET A 678 30.63 -2.69 22.21
CA MET A 678 30.10 -1.44 21.67
C MET A 678 29.05 -1.70 20.60
N ALA A 679 29.28 -2.64 19.69
CA ALA A 679 28.31 -3.02 18.66
C ALA A 679 27.02 -3.59 19.27
N ILE A 680 27.11 -4.40 20.33
CA ILE A 680 25.95 -4.90 21.08
C ILE A 680 25.16 -3.75 21.69
N VAL A 681 25.84 -2.76 22.29
CA VAL A 681 25.19 -1.58 22.87
C VAL A 681 24.52 -0.72 21.80
N VAL A 682 25.21 -0.45 20.69
CA VAL A 682 24.66 0.32 19.55
C VAL A 682 23.46 -0.41 18.94
N PHE A 683 23.55 -1.72 18.74
CA PHE A 683 22.45 -2.54 18.25
C PHE A 683 21.26 -2.53 19.20
N ALA A 684 21.51 -2.64 20.51
CA ALA A 684 20.46 -2.54 21.52
C ALA A 684 19.81 -1.14 21.53
N ALA A 685 20.59 -0.08 21.35
CA ALA A 685 20.07 1.28 21.25
C ALA A 685 19.15 1.48 20.03
N PHE A 686 19.44 0.78 18.94
CA PHE A 686 18.63 0.82 17.73
C PHE A 686 17.32 0.03 17.85
N ILE A 687 17.35 -1.12 18.52
CA ILE A 687 16.18 -2.03 18.63
C ILE A 687 15.26 -1.67 19.80
N THR A 688 15.81 -1.18 20.92
CA THR A 688 15.00 -0.90 22.12
C THR A 688 14.39 0.50 22.08
N PRO A 689 13.11 0.68 22.47
CA PRO A 689 12.49 1.99 22.46
C PRO A 689 13.07 2.90 23.55
N SER A 690 13.45 4.13 23.14
CA SER A 690 13.56 5.43 23.84
C SER A 690 14.08 5.56 25.28
N SER A 691 14.48 4.48 25.97
CA SER A 691 15.00 4.54 27.34
C SER A 691 16.36 3.85 27.46
N LEU A 692 17.28 4.50 28.19
CA LEU A 692 18.59 3.91 28.51
C LEU A 692 18.47 2.60 29.29
N LEU A 693 17.42 2.48 30.12
CA LEU A 693 17.21 1.30 30.96
C LEU A 693 16.86 0.08 30.09
N THR A 694 15.89 0.21 29.18
CA THR A 694 15.53 -0.87 28.24
C THR A 694 16.69 -1.26 27.34
N MET A 695 17.51 -0.29 26.90
CA MET A 695 18.76 -0.56 26.19
C MET A 695 19.72 -1.40 27.01
N LEU A 696 20.00 -1.03 28.26
CA LEU A 696 20.92 -1.75 29.13
C LEU A 696 20.42 -3.14 29.51
N VAL A 697 19.11 -3.30 29.72
CA VAL A 697 18.48 -4.60 30.01
C VAL A 697 18.70 -5.59 28.86
N LEU A 698 18.76 -5.12 27.61
CA LEU A 698 19.10 -5.97 26.46
C LEU A 698 20.62 -6.14 26.29
N ALA A 699 21.38 -5.05 26.37
CA ALA A 699 22.81 -5.05 26.05
C ALA A 699 23.67 -5.80 27.08
N LEU A 700 23.39 -5.62 28.38
CA LEU A 700 24.22 -6.20 29.45
C LEU A 700 24.21 -7.74 29.44
N PRO A 701 23.05 -8.42 29.34
CA PRO A 701 23.05 -9.88 29.31
C PRO A 701 23.76 -10.46 28.08
N VAL A 702 23.61 -9.83 26.91
CA VAL A 702 24.27 -10.26 25.67
C VAL A 702 25.78 -10.04 25.74
N ALA A 703 26.22 -8.87 26.22
CA ALA A 703 27.62 -8.58 26.45
C ALA A 703 28.24 -9.54 27.49
N PHE A 704 27.51 -9.84 28.55
CA PHE A 704 27.93 -10.83 29.55
C PHE A 704 28.08 -12.22 28.94
N ALA A 705 27.11 -12.68 28.14
CA ALA A 705 27.18 -13.96 27.44
C ALA A 705 28.40 -14.03 26.49
N TYR A 706 28.70 -12.94 25.80
CA TYR A 706 29.90 -12.83 24.97
C TYR A 706 31.19 -12.96 25.79
N MET A 707 31.26 -12.27 26.94
CA MET A 707 32.41 -12.37 27.85
C MET A 707 32.56 -13.79 28.44
N VAL A 708 31.46 -14.47 28.76
CA VAL A 708 31.46 -15.88 29.17
C VAL A 708 31.98 -16.77 28.03
N GLY A 709 31.54 -16.52 26.80
CA GLY A 709 32.05 -17.20 25.60
C GLY A 709 33.55 -17.03 25.40
N LEU A 710 34.09 -15.81 25.59
CA LEU A 710 35.54 -15.56 25.58
C LEU A 710 36.26 -16.34 26.68
N GLY A 711 35.71 -16.38 27.90
CA GLY A 711 36.28 -17.16 29.00
C GLY A 711 36.34 -18.66 28.70
N LEU A 712 35.27 -19.23 28.15
CA LEU A 712 35.21 -20.63 27.74
C LEU A 712 36.22 -20.94 26.63
N LEU A 713 36.33 -20.07 25.63
CA LEU A 713 37.34 -20.20 24.57
C LEU A 713 38.76 -20.04 25.09
N TRP A 714 39.00 -19.16 26.05
CA TRP A 714 40.32 -18.98 26.67
C TRP A 714 40.76 -20.27 27.38
N VAL A 715 39.85 -20.93 28.12
CA VAL A 715 40.10 -22.24 28.74
C VAL A 715 40.34 -23.31 27.67
N TYR A 716 39.51 -23.35 26.63
CA TYR A 716 39.63 -24.34 25.55
C TYR A 716 40.94 -24.22 24.77
N THR A 717 41.36 -22.99 24.46
CA THR A 717 42.56 -22.70 23.65
C THR A 717 43.84 -22.59 24.48
N LEU A 718 43.75 -22.73 25.82
CA LEU A 718 44.85 -22.49 26.77
C LEU A 718 45.50 -21.11 26.56
N GLY A 719 44.67 -20.07 26.49
CA GLY A 719 45.11 -18.70 26.23
C GLY A 719 45.60 -18.49 24.80
N GLY A 720 44.94 -19.10 23.82
CA GLY A 720 45.25 -18.92 22.40
C GLY A 720 46.38 -19.78 21.84
N ARG A 721 47.06 -20.59 22.66
CA ARG A 721 48.21 -21.43 22.26
C ARG A 721 47.85 -22.61 21.34
N ARG A 722 46.57 -22.96 21.24
CA ARG A 722 46.04 -24.04 20.39
C ARG A 722 45.12 -23.53 19.28
N THR A 723 45.45 -22.39 18.68
CA THR A 723 44.72 -21.87 17.51
C THR A 723 45.09 -22.70 16.27
N PRO A 724 44.12 -23.22 15.51
CA PRO A 724 44.41 -23.83 14.21
C PRO A 724 44.99 -22.77 13.27
N SER A 725 46.09 -23.07 12.60
CA SER A 725 46.67 -22.21 11.56
C SER A 725 45.67 -22.05 10.40
N ARG A 726 45.54 -20.82 9.89
CA ARG A 726 44.64 -20.50 8.77
C ARG A 726 45.24 -21.07 7.47
N GLU A 727 44.45 -21.79 6.67
CA GLU A 727 44.89 -22.18 5.32
C GLU A 727 45.17 -20.91 4.52
N GLY A 728 46.44 -20.71 4.14
CA GLY A 728 46.93 -19.53 3.41
C GLY A 728 47.85 -18.59 4.19
N GLU A 729 48.10 -18.84 5.48
CA GLU A 729 49.12 -18.10 6.23
C GLU A 729 50.49 -18.69 5.84
N ALA A 730 51.20 -18.01 4.95
CA ALA A 730 52.59 -18.33 4.62
C ALA A 730 53.38 -18.37 5.94
N ALA A 731 54.11 -19.46 6.15
CA ALA A 731 55.05 -19.56 7.25
C ALA A 731 56.16 -18.53 7.00
N ASP A 732 56.15 -17.46 7.79
CA ASP A 732 57.28 -16.54 7.95
C ASP A 732 58.23 -17.06 9.04
#